data_AF-A0A9N9SCE1-F1
#
_entry.id   AF-A0A9N9SCE1-F1
#
_cell.length_a   1.000
_cell.length_b   1.000
_cell.length_c   1.000
_cell.angle_alpha   90.00
_cell.angle_beta   90.00
_cell.angle_gamma   90.00
#
_symmetry.space_group_name_H-M   'P 1'
#
loop_
_entity.id
_entity.type
_entity.pdbx_description
1 polymer ?
#
loop_
_entity_poly.entity_id
_entity_poly.type
_entity_poly.pdbx_seq_one_letter_code
_entity_poly.pdbx_strand_id
1 'polypeptide(L)'
;MRIIGRPQLMPKCLANRTTSQLDGLTEAKGENYEGCETAPQNLQVGCSIPKERGTCMNYTVKWFFDMDYGGCSKFYYGGCDGNENRYKSKEECESVCVKPEGTDRCNLPKVAGPCEGYYPVWYYDKDLKNCAQFVYGGCLGNNNKFESREECLNQCVTDSSPDPCEQKQEAGPCNGQYQRYWCDEETGQCQPFVYRGCKGNKNNFPTIEACRQQCATPGEKKELCPPIYSTPILSVVCQDVTGNKISCTKATDGTYLTYQCIQYYETLGRQQSLYCSHGTWDSQPICQPVCGKKIDTNLTPLIFNGVDTTELEYPWIVAIFIKNNGQFINNCGGTLISTRMVLTAAHCVTNSYAQAFNESEIQVAAGKYYNKYGDARDKHVQYLEISGIIVHEEFRGTTRHYQYDIALIITRSLFKLGPAVQPVCIDNINGIHLHAGNSGEIAAWGITENNTVADHLRTLIIPYKDQTTCANELPYDWADRYNFDDKICGGFLGKNKSVCRGDSGSGLVFRNPDDNRYYVHGLVSIAPAVQYASCNSQNNALFTKVSKYYQWLDKKRKMSYVEECTLPSYPNNGIWRLENDSGMGPGDISTSDTILEFSCNKGYKLSSKYPKYYCSSMLQLPVCHSLCPIPNFPPGTIVSCQDDKNTVIDCADTVSGSSIIYSCPGGYKTESGTSSGKNYCNGGSWENHNLGCYPRTESESTPTPKEINSKSSTANAMKDPIVVDTTGVNVMCTYASWWSYHGVNPEDFEPSLCTHITYDYVGINGTGDLRVQDETLDLGEFNEGGLYRRITNLKVKNKRLKVLLSVGGSKSSNASLFSNIAADAAKTAAFINSASHFIRTYKFDGLDIDWYYPKLSDEINYITFLRKIRNEFDKQGWLLSASVRSDPEDTGYDAIKMNKILDWITINTFDMYGSWSSYTGNHNALYPSSVEYEWEKNHLSVHSAANNWLNAGLTRNKMVLSVAFYGISFTLKNSSQHTIHSPISGIGPGDDNGFLRYSEICINYKDYNEVWDDEQKVSYKYKDDKWFGYNSKDAVWIKVS
;
A
#
# COMPACT_ATOMS: atom_id res chain seq x y z
N MET A 1 -61.19 -29.57 16.08
CA MET A 1 -60.26 -30.38 15.25
C MET A 1 -59.13 -30.87 16.13
N ARG A 2 -58.76 -32.15 16.08
CA ARG A 2 -57.52 -32.66 16.70
C ARG A 2 -56.43 -32.61 15.63
N ILE A 3 -55.26 -32.08 15.95
CA ILE A 3 -54.01 -32.38 15.23
C ILE A 3 -53.20 -33.30 16.14
N ILE A 4 -52.81 -34.45 15.61
CA ILE A 4 -52.13 -35.52 16.34
C ILE A 4 -50.63 -35.30 16.21
N GLY A 5 -49.91 -35.26 17.34
CA GLY A 5 -48.45 -35.23 17.33
C GLY A 5 -47.88 -36.54 16.76
N ARG A 6 -46.88 -36.45 15.89
CA ARG A 6 -46.10 -37.63 15.49
C ARG A 6 -45.24 -38.10 16.67
N PRO A 7 -45.08 -39.41 16.90
CA PRO A 7 -44.12 -39.90 17.89
C PRO A 7 -42.69 -39.65 17.42
N GLN A 8 -41.80 -39.25 18.32
CA GLN A 8 -40.36 -39.33 18.09
C GLN A 8 -39.96 -40.81 18.06
N LEU A 9 -39.19 -41.22 17.05
CA LEU A 9 -38.52 -42.52 17.02
C LEU A 9 -37.20 -42.41 17.79
N MET A 10 -37.03 -43.22 18.83
CA MET A 10 -35.76 -43.25 19.59
C MET A 10 -34.68 -44.07 18.86
N PRO A 11 -33.39 -43.75 19.06
CA PRO A 11 -32.30 -44.52 18.45
C PRO A 11 -32.24 -45.97 18.97
N LYS A 12 -31.90 -46.90 18.08
CA LYS A 12 -31.61 -48.29 18.42
C LYS A 12 -30.11 -48.51 18.54
N CYS A 13 -29.67 -49.33 19.51
CA CYS A 13 -28.28 -49.79 19.55
C CYS A 13 -27.98 -50.66 18.30
N LEU A 14 -26.82 -50.45 17.64
CA LEU A 14 -26.36 -51.27 16.51
C LEU A 14 -25.13 -52.11 16.87
N ALA A 15 -25.06 -53.30 16.28
CA ALA A 15 -24.31 -54.44 16.83
C ALA A 15 -22.80 -54.44 16.57
N ASN A 16 -22.05 -55.05 17.50
CA ASN A 16 -20.63 -55.38 17.36
C ASN A 16 -20.44 -56.71 16.59
N ARG A 17 -19.41 -56.81 15.73
CA ARG A 17 -19.21 -57.92 14.76
C ARG A 17 -18.48 -59.15 15.35
N THR A 18 -18.86 -59.65 16.53
CA THR A 18 -18.18 -60.81 17.15
C THR A 18 -19.08 -61.98 17.57
N THR A 19 -20.41 -61.84 17.55
CA THR A 19 -21.34 -62.95 17.89
C THR A 19 -22.42 -63.15 16.84
N SER A 20 -22.62 -64.40 16.43
CA SER A 20 -23.53 -64.78 15.35
C SER A 20 -24.98 -64.96 15.81
N GLN A 21 -25.68 -63.86 16.13
CA GLN A 21 -27.14 -63.76 16.12
C GLN A 21 -27.58 -62.28 16.12
N LEU A 22 -28.67 -61.98 15.41
CA LEU A 22 -29.28 -60.65 15.28
C LEU A 22 -30.61 -60.62 16.02
N ASP A 23 -30.97 -59.47 16.61
CA ASP A 23 -32.37 -59.09 16.78
C ASP A 23 -32.66 -57.58 16.71
N GLY A 24 -31.76 -56.68 17.14
CA GLY A 24 -31.88 -55.23 16.85
C GLY A 24 -33.15 -54.57 17.43
N LEU A 25 -33.53 -55.02 18.62
CA LEU A 25 -34.82 -54.70 19.27
C LEU A 25 -34.69 -53.92 20.59
N THR A 26 -33.48 -53.66 21.09
CA THR A 26 -33.29 -52.83 22.30
C THR A 26 -33.29 -51.34 21.92
N GLU A 27 -34.30 -50.62 22.39
CA GLU A 27 -34.35 -49.15 22.31
C GLU A 27 -33.41 -48.54 23.37
N ALA A 28 -32.68 -47.48 23.00
CA ALA A 28 -31.86 -46.74 23.96
C ALA A 28 -32.73 -46.06 25.02
N LYS A 29 -32.26 -45.98 26.28
CA LYS A 29 -33.05 -45.40 27.38
C LYS A 29 -33.10 -43.87 27.38
N GLY A 30 -32.34 -43.22 26.50
CA GLY A 30 -32.28 -41.77 26.33
C GLY A 30 -31.61 -41.42 25.01
N GLU A 31 -31.70 -40.14 24.63
CA GLU A 31 -31.27 -39.63 23.31
C GLU A 31 -29.75 -39.79 23.04
N ASN A 32 -28.95 -40.03 24.10
CA ASN A 32 -27.50 -40.23 24.05
C ASN A 32 -27.05 -41.71 24.11
N TYR A 33 -27.86 -42.65 23.60
CA TYR A 33 -27.54 -44.09 23.55
C TYR A 33 -27.32 -44.76 24.93
N GLU A 34 -27.95 -44.21 25.97
CA GLU A 34 -27.81 -44.70 27.34
C GLU A 34 -28.28 -46.17 27.45
N GLY A 35 -27.35 -47.06 27.80
CA GLY A 35 -27.57 -48.51 27.90
C GLY A 35 -26.98 -49.34 26.76
N CYS A 36 -26.42 -48.76 25.70
CA CYS A 36 -25.66 -49.50 24.70
C CYS A 36 -24.22 -49.79 25.18
N GLU A 37 -23.72 -51.02 25.01
CA GLU A 37 -22.38 -51.42 25.53
C GLU A 37 -21.17 -50.84 24.78
N THR A 38 -21.35 -50.34 23.54
CA THR A 38 -20.28 -49.73 22.73
C THR A 38 -20.77 -48.49 21.99
N ALA A 39 -20.00 -47.40 22.04
CA ALA A 39 -20.26 -46.16 21.30
C ALA A 39 -19.91 -46.30 19.79
N PRO A 40 -20.56 -45.54 18.89
CA PRO A 40 -20.33 -45.64 17.45
C PRO A 40 -18.94 -45.11 17.04
N GLN A 41 -18.27 -45.83 16.13
CA GLN A 41 -17.01 -45.40 15.52
C GLN A 41 -17.22 -44.69 14.18
N ASN A 42 -16.37 -43.69 13.91
CA ASN A 42 -16.33 -42.94 12.65
C ASN A 42 -15.81 -43.85 11.52
N LEU A 43 -16.69 -44.18 10.55
CA LEU A 43 -16.40 -45.14 9.49
C LEU A 43 -15.43 -44.60 8.43
N GLN A 44 -15.29 -43.28 8.33
CA GLN A 44 -14.44 -42.60 7.34
C GLN A 44 -12.95 -42.59 7.71
N VAL A 45 -12.58 -43.03 8.92
CA VAL A 45 -11.18 -43.17 9.37
C VAL A 45 -10.38 -44.09 8.44
N GLY A 46 -11.00 -45.16 7.93
CA GLY A 46 -10.38 -46.08 6.97
C GLY A 46 -9.98 -45.42 5.63
N CYS A 47 -10.64 -44.34 5.22
CA CYS A 47 -10.42 -43.73 3.90
C CYS A 47 -9.05 -43.05 3.73
N SER A 48 -8.30 -42.83 4.82
CA SER A 48 -7.03 -42.09 4.80
C SER A 48 -5.78 -42.97 4.95
N ILE A 49 -5.94 -44.27 5.20
CA ILE A 49 -4.83 -45.19 5.51
C ILE A 49 -4.56 -46.16 4.35
N PRO A 50 -3.32 -46.64 4.12
CA PRO A 50 -3.04 -47.57 3.02
C PRO A 50 -3.78 -48.91 3.17
N LYS A 51 -4.09 -49.57 2.04
CA LYS A 51 -4.55 -50.97 2.04
C LYS A 51 -3.57 -51.88 2.79
N GLU A 52 -4.09 -52.76 3.65
CA GLU A 52 -3.28 -53.76 4.33
C GLU A 52 -3.80 -55.17 4.06
N ARG A 53 -2.91 -56.02 3.54
CA ARG A 53 -3.22 -57.40 3.14
C ARG A 53 -3.52 -58.32 4.33
N GLY A 54 -2.99 -58.01 5.51
CA GLY A 54 -2.97 -58.92 6.66
C GLY A 54 -1.99 -60.09 6.47
N THR A 55 -1.73 -60.85 7.54
CA THR A 55 -0.68 -61.89 7.52
C THR A 55 -1.14 -63.25 6.95
N CYS A 56 -2.44 -63.54 6.99
CA CYS A 56 -2.98 -64.82 6.52
C CYS A 56 -2.95 -64.99 4.98
N MET A 57 -3.11 -66.24 4.52
CA MET A 57 -3.05 -66.61 3.10
C MET A 57 -4.39 -67.05 2.47
N ASN A 58 -5.52 -66.83 3.15
CA ASN A 58 -6.85 -67.15 2.64
C ASN A 58 -7.39 -65.98 1.80
N TYR A 59 -6.89 -65.86 0.57
CA TYR A 59 -7.10 -64.65 -0.24
C TYR A 59 -8.54 -64.49 -0.74
N THR A 60 -9.16 -63.37 -0.33
CA THR A 60 -10.45 -62.89 -0.86
C THR A 60 -10.27 -61.51 -1.49
N VAL A 61 -11.06 -61.20 -2.53
CA VAL A 61 -11.07 -59.85 -3.11
C VAL A 61 -11.84 -58.92 -2.19
N LYS A 62 -11.23 -57.77 -1.89
CA LYS A 62 -11.80 -56.65 -1.13
C LYS A 62 -11.54 -55.34 -1.85
N TRP A 63 -12.19 -54.28 -1.42
CA TRP A 63 -12.04 -52.94 -1.95
C TRP A 63 -11.40 -52.03 -0.89
N PHE A 64 -10.63 -51.05 -1.33
CA PHE A 64 -10.02 -50.01 -0.50
C PHE A 64 -10.13 -48.68 -1.24
N PHE A 65 -10.20 -47.57 -0.52
CA PHE A 65 -10.07 -46.25 -1.11
C PHE A 65 -8.60 -45.93 -1.35
N ASP A 66 -8.25 -45.68 -2.60
CA ASP A 66 -6.89 -45.36 -3.03
C ASP A 66 -6.73 -43.84 -3.08
N MET A 67 -5.82 -43.30 -2.26
CA MET A 67 -5.58 -41.86 -2.11
C MET A 67 -4.92 -41.22 -3.34
N ASP A 68 -4.05 -41.98 -4.04
CA ASP A 68 -3.29 -41.49 -5.19
C ASP A 68 -4.16 -41.50 -6.46
N TYR A 69 -4.96 -42.56 -6.63
CA TYR A 69 -5.97 -42.64 -7.68
C TYR A 69 -7.23 -41.82 -7.37
N GLY A 70 -7.48 -41.52 -6.09
CA GLY A 70 -8.67 -40.82 -5.60
C GLY A 70 -9.97 -41.58 -5.82
N GLY A 71 -9.97 -42.90 -5.63
CA GLY A 71 -11.14 -43.75 -5.90
C GLY A 71 -11.04 -45.17 -5.33
N CYS A 72 -12.15 -45.89 -5.32
CA CYS A 72 -12.22 -47.25 -4.78
C CYS A 72 -11.61 -48.29 -5.73
N SER A 73 -10.57 -48.98 -5.27
CA SER A 73 -9.79 -49.98 -6.00
C SER A 73 -9.85 -51.36 -5.32
N LYS A 74 -9.64 -52.43 -6.09
CA LYS A 74 -9.65 -53.81 -5.57
C LYS A 74 -8.27 -54.26 -5.07
N PHE A 75 -8.24 -55.08 -4.02
CA PHE A 75 -7.03 -55.75 -3.54
C PHE A 75 -7.33 -57.16 -3.01
N TYR A 76 -6.28 -57.99 -2.87
CA TYR A 76 -6.39 -59.31 -2.24
C TYR A 76 -6.11 -59.18 -0.74
N TYR A 77 -7.10 -59.50 0.08
CA TYR A 77 -7.00 -59.56 1.54
C TYR A 77 -6.81 -61.01 2.01
N GLY A 78 -5.85 -61.22 2.92
CA GLY A 78 -5.38 -62.54 3.39
C GLY A 78 -6.32 -63.31 4.32
N GLY A 79 -7.41 -62.70 4.79
CA GLY A 79 -8.43 -63.37 5.61
C GLY A 79 -8.31 -63.15 7.12
N CYS A 80 -7.17 -62.66 7.63
CA CYS A 80 -7.00 -62.17 9.00
C CYS A 80 -6.15 -60.89 9.02
N ASP A 81 -6.09 -60.23 10.18
CA ASP A 81 -5.38 -58.96 10.43
C ASP A 81 -5.79 -57.84 9.46
N GLY A 82 -4.88 -56.91 9.14
CA GLY A 82 -5.17 -55.77 8.27
C GLY A 82 -6.00 -54.67 8.96
N ASN A 83 -6.27 -53.60 8.21
CA ASN A 83 -6.87 -52.38 8.74
C ASN A 83 -8.26 -52.06 8.16
N GLU A 84 -8.82 -50.92 8.56
CA GLU A 84 -10.18 -50.48 8.23
C GLU A 84 -10.36 -49.97 6.79
N ASN A 85 -9.31 -49.80 5.98
CA ASN A 85 -9.45 -49.51 4.56
C ASN A 85 -9.75 -50.78 3.75
N ARG A 86 -10.85 -51.46 4.11
CA ARG A 86 -11.20 -52.79 3.61
C ARG A 86 -12.71 -53.03 3.60
N TYR A 87 -13.29 -52.80 2.44
CA TYR A 87 -14.72 -52.94 2.15
C TYR A 87 -14.99 -54.23 1.37
N LYS A 88 -16.21 -54.80 1.51
CA LYS A 88 -16.60 -56.07 0.88
C LYS A 88 -16.97 -55.89 -0.59
N SER A 89 -17.49 -54.72 -0.97
CA SER A 89 -17.82 -54.37 -2.36
C SER A 89 -17.34 -52.95 -2.71
N LYS A 90 -17.42 -52.59 -3.99
CA LYS A 90 -17.05 -51.26 -4.48
C LYS A 90 -18.02 -50.21 -3.92
N GLU A 91 -19.30 -50.56 -3.86
CA GLU A 91 -20.39 -49.71 -3.41
C GLU A 91 -20.27 -49.40 -1.91
N GLU A 92 -19.86 -50.37 -1.08
CA GLU A 92 -19.56 -50.16 0.35
C GLU A 92 -18.34 -49.23 0.54
N CYS A 93 -17.35 -49.29 -0.35
CA CYS A 93 -16.22 -48.35 -0.35
C CYS A 93 -16.66 -46.94 -0.82
N GLU A 94 -17.48 -46.85 -1.87
CA GLU A 94 -17.91 -45.58 -2.44
C GLU A 94 -18.86 -44.83 -1.52
N SER A 95 -19.78 -45.51 -0.83
CA SER A 95 -20.68 -44.89 0.14
C SER A 95 -19.96 -44.39 1.40
N VAL A 96 -18.86 -45.02 1.81
CA VAL A 96 -18.07 -44.58 2.97
C VAL A 96 -17.05 -43.52 2.58
N CYS A 97 -16.28 -43.71 1.51
CA CYS A 97 -15.08 -42.91 1.21
C CYS A 97 -15.19 -41.93 0.04
N VAL A 98 -16.21 -42.07 -0.83
CA VAL A 98 -16.34 -41.22 -2.02
C VAL A 98 -17.53 -40.27 -1.87
N LYS A 99 -18.72 -40.78 -1.52
CA LYS A 99 -19.96 -40.02 -1.42
C LYS A 99 -20.81 -40.39 -0.18
N PRO A 100 -20.28 -40.29 1.05
CA PRO A 100 -21.11 -40.36 2.26
C PRO A 100 -22.10 -39.19 2.31
N GLU A 101 -23.25 -39.42 2.93
CA GLU A 101 -24.32 -38.44 3.07
C GLU A 101 -24.15 -37.56 4.31
N GLY A 102 -24.75 -36.36 4.29
CA GLY A 102 -24.75 -35.45 5.44
C GLY A 102 -23.35 -34.98 5.86
N THR A 103 -23.16 -34.81 7.17
CA THR A 103 -21.93 -34.32 7.81
C THR A 103 -20.74 -35.29 7.68
N ASP A 104 -20.98 -36.56 7.33
CA ASP A 104 -19.92 -37.56 7.24
C ASP A 104 -18.91 -37.27 6.13
N ARG A 105 -19.31 -36.51 5.10
CA ARG A 105 -18.39 -36.00 4.07
C ARG A 105 -17.27 -35.14 4.65
N CYS A 106 -17.49 -34.49 5.78
CA CYS A 106 -16.50 -33.67 6.49
C CYS A 106 -15.38 -34.52 7.13
N ASN A 107 -15.60 -35.83 7.34
CA ASN A 107 -14.61 -36.71 7.98
C ASN A 107 -13.59 -37.33 7.00
N LEU A 108 -13.81 -37.17 5.69
CA LEU A 108 -12.96 -37.72 4.63
C LEU A 108 -11.65 -36.93 4.45
N PRO A 109 -10.59 -37.55 3.88
CA PRO A 109 -9.36 -36.83 3.54
C PRO A 109 -9.51 -35.93 2.31
N LYS A 110 -8.64 -34.92 2.19
CA LYS A 110 -8.46 -34.13 0.96
C LYS A 110 -7.88 -34.98 -0.16
N VAL A 111 -8.50 -34.96 -1.35
CA VAL A 111 -8.06 -35.74 -2.52
C VAL A 111 -8.19 -34.92 -3.81
N ALA A 112 -7.06 -34.62 -4.45
CA ALA A 112 -7.03 -33.88 -5.71
C ALA A 112 -7.50 -34.71 -6.92
N GLY A 113 -7.28 -36.03 -6.90
CA GLY A 113 -7.47 -36.92 -8.05
C GLY A 113 -6.29 -36.85 -9.04
N PRO A 114 -6.25 -37.75 -10.04
CA PRO A 114 -5.08 -37.96 -10.89
C PRO A 114 -5.04 -37.08 -12.16
N CYS A 115 -5.99 -36.16 -12.33
CA CYS A 115 -6.03 -35.23 -13.46
C CYS A 115 -5.30 -33.92 -13.12
N GLU A 116 -4.77 -33.23 -14.13
CA GLU A 116 -3.92 -32.02 -13.95
C GLU A 116 -4.68 -30.68 -14.12
N GLY A 117 -6.02 -30.71 -14.09
CA GLY A 117 -6.85 -29.52 -14.20
C GLY A 117 -6.78 -28.63 -12.96
N TYR A 118 -6.85 -27.32 -13.15
CA TYR A 118 -6.82 -26.34 -12.04
C TYR A 118 -8.24 -25.91 -11.68
N TYR A 119 -8.91 -26.65 -10.79
CA TYR A 119 -10.23 -26.30 -10.27
C TYR A 119 -10.13 -26.00 -8.76
N PRO A 120 -10.04 -24.72 -8.35
CA PRO A 120 -9.93 -24.35 -6.94
C PRO A 120 -11.27 -24.56 -6.22
N VAL A 121 -11.27 -25.37 -5.17
CA VAL A 121 -12.46 -25.83 -4.44
C VAL A 121 -12.18 -25.91 -2.94
N TRP A 122 -13.22 -25.96 -2.12
CA TRP A 122 -13.08 -25.98 -0.65
C TRP A 122 -13.14 -27.39 -0.09
N TYR A 123 -12.45 -27.68 1.01
CA TYR A 123 -12.61 -28.89 1.82
C TYR A 123 -12.63 -28.54 3.30
N TYR A 124 -13.24 -29.39 4.11
CA TYR A 124 -13.18 -29.31 5.55
C TYR A 124 -11.98 -30.09 6.07
N ASP A 125 -11.08 -29.40 6.78
CA ASP A 125 -10.02 -30.03 7.53
C ASP A 125 -10.55 -30.34 8.94
N LYS A 126 -10.73 -31.63 9.23
CA LYS A 126 -11.28 -32.12 10.51
C LYS A 126 -10.35 -31.90 11.71
N ASP A 127 -9.04 -31.81 11.46
CA ASP A 127 -8.04 -31.64 12.50
C ASP A 127 -7.93 -30.15 12.87
N LEU A 128 -8.08 -29.26 11.88
CA LEU A 128 -8.20 -27.80 12.08
C LEU A 128 -9.63 -27.34 12.42
N LYS A 129 -10.63 -28.21 12.26
CA LYS A 129 -12.07 -27.94 12.39
C LYS A 129 -12.57 -26.75 11.55
N ASN A 130 -12.02 -26.57 10.36
CA ASN A 130 -12.24 -25.37 9.54
C ASN A 130 -12.15 -25.70 8.05
N CYS A 131 -12.68 -24.81 7.21
CA CYS A 131 -12.70 -24.95 5.76
C CYS A 131 -11.51 -24.24 5.11
N ALA A 132 -10.77 -24.98 4.29
CA ALA A 132 -9.61 -24.52 3.53
C ALA A 132 -9.80 -24.80 2.04
N GLN A 133 -9.07 -24.10 1.17
CA GLN A 133 -9.13 -24.32 -0.28
C GLN A 133 -8.06 -25.34 -0.72
N PHE A 134 -8.33 -26.06 -1.81
CA PHE A 134 -7.35 -26.89 -2.50
C PHE A 134 -7.64 -26.95 -4.01
N VAL A 135 -6.63 -27.34 -4.79
CA VAL A 135 -6.80 -27.57 -6.23
C VAL A 135 -7.29 -29.00 -6.46
N TYR A 136 -8.48 -29.13 -7.03
CA TYR A 136 -9.00 -30.40 -7.53
C TYR A 136 -8.61 -30.56 -9.00
N GLY A 137 -8.09 -31.73 -9.35
CA GLY A 137 -7.53 -32.07 -10.66
C GLY A 137 -8.54 -32.14 -11.81
N GLY A 138 -9.83 -32.11 -11.51
CA GLY A 138 -10.92 -32.19 -12.49
C GLY A 138 -11.56 -33.58 -12.64
N CYS A 139 -10.92 -34.65 -12.15
CA CYS A 139 -11.50 -36.00 -12.16
C CYS A 139 -11.31 -36.76 -10.82
N LEU A 140 -12.22 -37.71 -10.55
CA LEU A 140 -12.25 -38.58 -9.37
C LEU A 140 -12.28 -37.79 -8.03
N GLY A 141 -11.58 -38.26 -7.00
CA GLY A 141 -11.63 -37.69 -5.66
C GLY A 141 -12.89 -38.08 -4.87
N ASN A 142 -13.15 -37.36 -3.78
CA ASN A 142 -14.28 -37.61 -2.88
C ASN A 142 -15.11 -36.34 -2.60
N ASN A 143 -16.17 -36.50 -1.81
CA ASN A 143 -17.13 -35.45 -1.48
C ASN A 143 -16.70 -34.50 -0.35
N ASN A 144 -15.48 -34.58 0.21
CA ASN A 144 -14.91 -33.47 1.01
C ASN A 144 -14.38 -32.39 0.07
N LYS A 145 -15.33 -31.84 -0.69
CA LYS A 145 -15.15 -30.91 -1.78
C LYS A 145 -16.43 -30.10 -1.90
N PHE A 146 -16.34 -28.80 -1.72
CA PHE A 146 -17.44 -27.84 -1.68
C PHE A 146 -17.14 -26.72 -2.67
N GLU A 147 -18.19 -26.15 -3.27
CA GLU A 147 -18.03 -25.09 -4.28
C GLU A 147 -17.67 -23.75 -3.65
N SER A 148 -18.05 -23.53 -2.38
CA SER A 148 -17.74 -22.33 -1.62
C SER A 148 -17.31 -22.62 -0.18
N ARG A 149 -16.59 -21.67 0.42
CA ARG A 149 -16.24 -21.70 1.84
C ARG A 149 -17.47 -21.74 2.74
N GLU A 150 -18.51 -20.99 2.36
CA GLU A 150 -19.76 -20.89 3.11
C GLU A 150 -20.55 -22.21 3.11
N GLU A 151 -20.63 -22.91 1.97
CA GLU A 151 -21.18 -24.27 1.90
C GLU A 151 -20.45 -25.22 2.85
N CYS A 152 -19.12 -25.21 2.82
CA CYS A 152 -18.28 -26.05 3.68
C CYS A 152 -18.49 -25.74 5.17
N LEU A 153 -18.47 -24.45 5.57
CA LEU A 153 -18.62 -24.05 6.97
C LEU A 153 -20.00 -24.43 7.50
N ASN A 154 -21.06 -24.11 6.75
CA ASN A 154 -22.44 -24.39 7.15
C ASN A 154 -22.74 -25.90 7.25
N GLN A 155 -22.04 -26.76 6.49
CA GLN A 155 -22.20 -28.21 6.57
C GLN A 155 -21.30 -28.89 7.61
N CYS A 156 -20.11 -28.36 7.89
CA CYS A 156 -19.09 -29.05 8.69
C CYS A 156 -18.69 -28.39 10.01
N VAL A 157 -19.07 -27.14 10.27
CA VAL A 157 -18.80 -26.45 11.54
C VAL A 157 -20.11 -26.32 12.34
N THR A 158 -20.36 -27.28 13.23
CA THR A 158 -21.41 -27.17 14.25
C THR A 158 -20.80 -26.73 15.57
N ASP A 159 -21.21 -25.55 16.05
CA ASP A 159 -20.69 -24.97 17.28
C ASP A 159 -21.56 -25.37 18.48
N SER A 160 -21.09 -26.32 19.30
CA SER A 160 -21.79 -26.75 20.51
C SER A 160 -20.90 -27.43 21.55
N SER A 161 -20.26 -26.63 22.41
CA SER A 161 -20.17 -26.99 23.84
C SER A 161 -20.22 -25.71 24.68
N PRO A 162 -21.03 -25.63 25.74
CA PRO A 162 -21.10 -24.45 26.60
C PRO A 162 -19.73 -24.13 27.22
N ASP A 163 -19.53 -22.87 27.62
CA ASP A 163 -18.23 -22.37 28.06
C ASP A 163 -17.71 -23.18 29.28
N PRO A 164 -16.43 -23.58 29.31
CA PRO A 164 -15.81 -24.16 30.50
C PRO A 164 -16.06 -23.39 31.81
N CYS A 165 -16.17 -22.06 31.75
CA CYS A 165 -16.30 -21.19 32.91
C CYS A 165 -17.75 -21.06 33.42
N GLU A 166 -18.74 -21.42 32.60
CA GLU A 166 -20.18 -21.47 32.95
C GLU A 166 -20.59 -22.84 33.54
N GLN A 167 -19.66 -23.78 33.66
CA GLN A 167 -19.92 -25.13 34.18
C GLN A 167 -19.61 -25.21 35.68
N LYS A 168 -20.49 -25.80 36.50
CA LYS A 168 -20.25 -25.97 37.94
C LYS A 168 -19.10 -26.95 38.22
N GLN A 169 -18.32 -26.77 39.29
CA GLN A 169 -17.27 -27.74 39.65
C GLN A 169 -17.77 -29.19 39.74
N GLU A 170 -17.03 -30.12 39.13
CA GLU A 170 -17.31 -31.55 39.23
C GLU A 170 -16.03 -32.33 39.53
N ALA A 171 -15.93 -32.85 40.76
CA ALA A 171 -14.76 -33.58 41.25
C ALA A 171 -14.55 -34.96 40.57
N GLY A 172 -15.58 -35.51 39.92
CA GLY A 172 -15.58 -36.84 39.32
C GLY A 172 -15.64 -38.00 40.34
N PRO A 173 -15.95 -39.25 39.90
CA PRO A 173 -16.28 -40.36 40.79
C PRO A 173 -15.09 -41.24 41.19
N CYS A 174 -13.86 -40.93 40.76
CA CYS A 174 -12.66 -41.68 41.15
C CYS A 174 -12.24 -41.40 42.60
N ASN A 175 -11.10 -41.97 43.04
CA ASN A 175 -10.59 -41.87 44.42
C ASN A 175 -9.21 -41.20 44.53
N GLY A 176 -8.77 -40.46 43.51
CA GLY A 176 -7.58 -39.61 43.60
C GLY A 176 -7.81 -38.37 44.47
N GLN A 177 -6.73 -37.67 44.81
CA GLN A 177 -6.76 -36.33 45.40
C GLN A 177 -5.77 -35.45 44.66
N TYR A 178 -6.26 -34.70 43.67
CA TYR A 178 -5.47 -33.77 42.89
C TYR A 178 -6.02 -32.37 43.12
N GLN A 179 -5.20 -31.47 43.67
CA GLN A 179 -5.56 -30.06 43.79
C GLN A 179 -5.68 -29.46 42.37
N ARG A 180 -6.84 -28.91 42.09
CA ARG A 180 -7.22 -28.25 40.83
C ARG A 180 -7.92 -26.95 41.15
N TYR A 181 -8.24 -26.16 40.14
CA TYR A 181 -8.91 -24.87 40.28
C TYR A 181 -10.13 -24.82 39.36
N TRP A 182 -11.18 -24.14 39.78
CA TRP A 182 -12.41 -23.93 39.01
C TRP A 182 -12.88 -22.49 39.20
N CYS A 183 -13.56 -21.94 38.20
CA CYS A 183 -14.16 -20.61 38.28
C CYS A 183 -15.58 -20.71 38.82
N ASP A 184 -15.87 -19.98 39.88
CA ASP A 184 -17.22 -19.82 40.39
C ASP A 184 -18.01 -18.86 39.48
N GLU A 185 -19.16 -19.30 38.98
CA GLU A 185 -20.00 -18.60 37.99
C GLU A 185 -20.63 -17.32 38.56
N GLU A 186 -21.01 -17.32 39.84
CA GLU A 186 -21.67 -16.19 40.50
C GLU A 186 -20.68 -15.06 40.84
N THR A 187 -19.41 -15.39 41.07
CA THR A 187 -18.37 -14.44 41.49
C THR A 187 -17.29 -14.15 40.44
N GLY A 188 -17.18 -14.96 39.39
CA GLY A 188 -16.10 -14.91 38.41
C GLY A 188 -14.72 -15.22 38.99
N GLN A 189 -14.65 -15.86 40.17
CA GLN A 189 -13.39 -16.09 40.88
C GLN A 189 -12.92 -17.55 40.83
N CYS A 190 -11.64 -17.71 40.54
CA CYS A 190 -10.97 -18.99 40.52
C CYS A 190 -10.59 -19.49 41.92
N GLN A 191 -11.20 -20.59 42.34
CA GLN A 191 -11.03 -21.21 43.65
C GLN A 191 -10.42 -22.62 43.53
N PRO A 192 -9.61 -23.09 44.49
CA PRO A 192 -9.12 -24.46 44.52
C PRO A 192 -10.24 -25.46 44.86
N PHE A 193 -10.22 -26.63 44.22
CA PHE A 193 -11.03 -27.80 44.57
C PHE A 193 -10.24 -29.10 44.42
N VAL A 194 -10.75 -30.19 45.01
CA VAL A 194 -10.12 -31.52 44.95
C VAL A 194 -10.74 -32.32 43.82
N TYR A 195 -10.02 -32.43 42.70
CA TYR A 195 -10.38 -33.32 41.61
C TYR A 195 -9.96 -34.76 41.92
N ARG A 196 -10.84 -35.72 41.67
CA ARG A 196 -10.61 -37.13 42.04
C ARG A 196 -9.97 -37.99 40.94
N GLY A 197 -9.55 -37.40 39.83
CA GLY A 197 -8.66 -38.03 38.85
C GLY A 197 -9.34 -38.79 37.70
N CYS A 198 -10.67 -38.78 37.58
CA CYS A 198 -11.36 -39.21 36.36
C CYS A 198 -12.76 -38.58 36.23
N LYS A 199 -13.27 -38.49 34.99
CA LYS A 199 -14.50 -37.74 34.62
C LYS A 199 -14.47 -36.30 35.12
N GLY A 200 -15.60 -35.68 35.46
CA GLY A 200 -15.68 -34.23 35.67
C GLY A 200 -15.82 -33.47 34.34
N ASN A 201 -16.14 -32.19 34.45
CA ASN A 201 -16.39 -31.30 33.31
C ASN A 201 -15.21 -30.33 33.06
N LYS A 202 -15.39 -29.35 32.17
CA LYS A 202 -14.30 -28.49 31.69
C LYS A 202 -13.89 -27.39 32.68
N ASN A 203 -14.66 -27.13 33.75
CA ASN A 203 -14.27 -26.17 34.79
C ASN A 203 -13.26 -26.80 35.78
N ASN A 204 -12.10 -27.20 35.25
CA ASN A 204 -11.11 -28.01 35.97
C ASN A 204 -9.69 -27.73 35.47
N PHE A 205 -9.05 -26.75 36.09
CA PHE A 205 -7.77 -26.20 35.69
C PHE A 205 -6.62 -26.72 36.57
N PRO A 206 -5.43 -26.98 35.99
CA PRO A 206 -4.28 -27.48 36.75
C PRO A 206 -3.68 -26.46 37.73
N THR A 207 -3.79 -25.16 37.44
CA THR A 207 -3.25 -24.06 38.26
C THR A 207 -4.26 -22.93 38.40
N ILE A 208 -4.07 -22.06 39.40
CA ILE A 208 -4.96 -20.90 39.61
C ILE A 208 -4.78 -19.87 38.50
N GLU A 209 -3.57 -19.76 37.93
CA GLU A 209 -3.27 -18.93 36.76
C GLU A 209 -3.99 -19.45 35.52
N ALA A 210 -3.99 -20.76 35.26
CA ALA A 210 -4.71 -21.33 34.12
C ALA A 210 -6.23 -21.10 34.22
N CYS A 211 -6.79 -21.20 35.44
CA CYS A 211 -8.17 -20.83 35.69
C CYS A 211 -8.41 -19.33 35.43
N ARG A 212 -7.63 -18.45 36.06
CA ARG A 212 -7.77 -16.99 35.93
C ARG A 212 -7.63 -16.52 34.49
N GLN A 213 -6.73 -17.13 33.73
CA GLN A 213 -6.55 -16.83 32.31
C GLN A 213 -7.69 -17.34 31.44
N GLN A 214 -8.35 -18.44 31.80
CA GLN A 214 -9.47 -18.98 31.02
C GLN A 214 -10.79 -18.27 31.34
N CYS A 215 -10.99 -17.89 32.61
CA CYS A 215 -12.27 -17.40 33.14
C CYS A 215 -12.20 -15.96 33.70
N ALA A 216 -11.33 -15.11 33.14
CA ALA A 216 -11.21 -13.72 33.55
C ALA A 216 -12.52 -12.94 33.34
N THR A 217 -12.90 -12.12 34.32
CA THR A 217 -14.05 -11.22 34.25
C THR A 217 -13.90 -10.15 33.15
N PRO A 218 -14.99 -9.59 32.60
CA PRO A 218 -14.94 -8.62 31.51
C PRO A 218 -14.10 -7.37 31.86
N GLY A 219 -12.96 -7.19 31.19
CA GLY A 219 -12.11 -6.00 31.37
C GLY A 219 -10.72 -6.12 30.75
N GLU A 220 -10.00 -7.21 31.03
CA GLU A 220 -8.66 -7.44 30.47
C GLU A 220 -8.72 -8.23 29.16
N LYS A 221 -8.48 -7.54 28.04
CA LYS A 221 -8.30 -8.21 26.75
C LYS A 221 -6.94 -8.90 26.74
N LYS A 222 -6.92 -10.22 26.51
CA LYS A 222 -5.74 -10.86 25.93
C LYS A 222 -5.51 -10.26 24.56
N GLU A 223 -4.36 -9.61 24.38
CA GLU A 223 -4.02 -8.99 23.11
C GLU A 223 -3.72 -10.09 22.08
N LEU A 224 -4.67 -10.30 21.17
CA LEU A 224 -4.51 -11.18 20.02
C LEU A 224 -3.53 -10.55 19.04
N CYS A 225 -2.52 -11.31 18.64
CA CYS A 225 -1.67 -10.90 17.52
C CYS A 225 -2.45 -10.88 16.20
N PRO A 226 -2.08 -10.01 15.23
CA PRO A 226 -2.72 -9.96 13.92
C PRO A 226 -2.81 -11.35 13.30
N PRO A 227 -4.00 -11.78 12.81
CA PRO A 227 -4.16 -13.13 12.29
C PRO A 227 -3.29 -13.32 11.03
N ILE A 228 -2.42 -14.32 11.05
CA ILE A 228 -1.63 -14.74 9.88
C ILE A 228 -2.25 -16.02 9.29
N TYR A 229 -2.38 -16.06 7.96
CA TYR A 229 -3.01 -17.15 7.21
C TYR A 229 -1.96 -17.94 6.41
N SER A 230 -2.27 -19.20 6.10
CA SER A 230 -1.59 -19.90 5.00
C SER A 230 -2.22 -19.46 3.68
N THR A 231 -1.40 -19.28 2.66
CA THR A 231 -1.72 -18.68 1.36
C THR A 231 -1.13 -19.53 0.22
N PRO A 232 -1.46 -19.26 -1.04
CA PRO A 232 -0.86 -19.92 -2.20
C PRO A 232 0.66 -19.72 -2.36
N ILE A 233 1.31 -18.88 -1.53
CA ILE A 233 2.78 -18.70 -1.51
C ILE A 233 3.43 -19.07 -0.16
N LEU A 234 2.65 -19.20 0.92
CA LEU A 234 3.12 -19.24 2.31
C LEU A 234 2.35 -20.28 3.13
N SER A 235 3.03 -21.20 3.79
CA SER A 235 2.44 -22.09 4.81
C SER A 235 2.86 -21.64 6.21
N VAL A 236 1.92 -21.59 7.16
CA VAL A 236 2.18 -21.19 8.56
C VAL A 236 1.64 -22.21 9.57
N VAL A 237 2.35 -22.40 10.68
CA VAL A 237 1.97 -23.25 11.80
C VAL A 237 2.26 -22.50 13.10
N CYS A 238 1.27 -22.37 13.98
CA CYS A 238 1.44 -21.71 15.28
C CYS A 238 1.40 -22.69 16.45
N GLN A 239 2.17 -22.37 17.49
CA GLN A 239 2.26 -23.10 18.75
C GLN A 239 2.11 -22.12 19.91
N ASP A 240 1.28 -22.44 20.89
CA ASP A 240 1.14 -21.62 22.10
C ASP A 240 2.36 -21.77 23.04
N VAL A 241 2.36 -21.03 24.15
CA VAL A 241 3.41 -21.09 25.20
C VAL A 241 3.62 -22.48 25.81
N THR A 242 2.70 -23.41 25.60
CA THR A 242 2.79 -24.81 26.08
C THR A 242 3.24 -25.79 24.98
N GLY A 243 3.49 -25.29 23.77
CA GLY A 243 3.89 -26.09 22.61
C GLY A 243 2.73 -26.76 21.85
N ASN A 244 1.48 -26.48 22.22
CA ASN A 244 0.32 -27.05 21.52
C ASN A 244 0.08 -26.30 20.21
N LYS A 245 -0.19 -27.03 19.12
CA LYS A 245 -0.55 -26.43 17.84
C LYS A 245 -1.89 -25.70 17.95
N ILE A 246 -1.89 -24.42 17.57
CA ILE A 246 -3.09 -23.57 17.53
C ILE A 246 -3.26 -22.95 16.13
N SER A 247 -4.46 -22.47 15.83
CA SER A 247 -4.67 -21.62 14.65
C SER A 247 -3.88 -20.31 14.81
N CYS A 248 -3.13 -19.91 13.79
CA CYS A 248 -2.45 -18.61 13.77
C CYS A 248 -3.40 -17.41 13.82
N THR A 249 -4.69 -17.62 13.56
CA THR A 249 -5.75 -16.62 13.78
C THR A 249 -6.20 -16.48 15.24
N LYS A 250 -5.69 -17.35 16.14
CA LYS A 250 -5.93 -17.34 17.59
C LYS A 250 -4.63 -17.10 18.38
N ALA A 251 -3.60 -16.58 17.72
CA ALA A 251 -2.32 -16.27 18.35
C ALA A 251 -2.49 -15.19 19.42
N THR A 252 -1.94 -15.45 20.61
CA THR A 252 -1.91 -14.54 21.76
C THR A 252 -0.49 -14.45 22.30
N ASP A 253 -0.22 -13.50 23.19
CA ASP A 253 1.10 -13.26 23.79
C ASP A 253 1.82 -14.58 24.17
N GLY A 254 3.06 -14.73 23.68
CA GLY A 254 3.86 -15.94 23.83
C GLY A 254 3.68 -17.02 22.75
N THR A 255 2.83 -16.81 21.74
CA THR A 255 2.69 -17.73 20.60
C THR A 255 3.92 -17.68 19.69
N TYR A 256 4.44 -18.85 19.32
CA TYR A 256 5.45 -19.00 18.25
C TYR A 256 4.78 -19.40 16.94
N LEU A 257 5.15 -18.75 15.83
CA LEU A 257 4.72 -19.11 14.47
C LEU A 257 5.93 -19.57 13.67
N THR A 258 5.88 -20.77 13.08
CA THR A 258 6.87 -21.22 12.08
C THR A 258 6.27 -21.19 10.68
N TYR A 259 7.02 -20.72 9.68
CA TYR A 259 6.52 -20.60 8.31
C TYR A 259 7.47 -21.15 7.24
N GLN A 260 6.90 -21.54 6.10
CA GLN A 260 7.61 -22.05 4.94
C GLN A 260 7.02 -21.46 3.66
N CYS A 261 7.88 -21.04 2.74
CA CYS A 261 7.45 -20.65 1.40
C CYS A 261 7.19 -21.91 0.55
N ILE A 262 6.15 -21.87 -0.28
CA ILE A 262 5.84 -22.97 -1.19
C ILE A 262 6.70 -22.91 -2.46
N GLN A 263 6.59 -23.93 -3.32
CA GLN A 263 7.44 -24.11 -4.49
C GLN A 263 7.58 -22.83 -5.35
N TYR A 264 8.82 -22.57 -5.81
CA TYR A 264 9.23 -21.35 -6.52
C TYR A 264 9.26 -20.05 -5.69
N TYR A 265 9.03 -20.13 -4.37
CA TYR A 265 9.28 -19.04 -3.41
C TYR A 265 10.25 -19.49 -2.30
N GLU A 266 10.95 -18.54 -1.68
CA GLU A 266 11.95 -18.81 -0.62
C GLU A 266 12.05 -17.66 0.40
N THR A 267 12.62 -17.96 1.58
CA THR A 267 12.79 -17.00 2.68
C THR A 267 14.11 -16.24 2.60
N LEU A 268 14.09 -14.93 2.86
CA LEU A 268 15.32 -14.15 3.08
C LEU A 268 15.86 -14.38 4.49
N GLY A 269 17.04 -15.00 4.61
CA GLY A 269 17.76 -15.18 5.88
C GLY A 269 17.44 -16.48 6.63
N ARG A 270 17.79 -16.53 7.93
CA ARG A 270 17.76 -17.76 8.75
C ARG A 270 16.53 -17.93 9.65
N GLN A 271 15.76 -16.87 9.91
CA GLN A 271 14.62 -16.92 10.84
C GLN A 271 13.34 -17.28 10.10
N GLN A 272 12.91 -18.53 10.24
CA GLN A 272 11.61 -19.05 9.75
C GLN A 272 10.56 -19.07 10.86
N SER A 273 10.77 -18.29 11.92
CA SER A 273 9.99 -18.28 13.15
C SER A 273 9.74 -16.87 13.65
N LEU A 274 8.47 -16.56 13.93
CA LEU A 274 7.99 -15.32 14.53
C LEU A 274 7.52 -15.58 15.97
N TYR A 275 7.54 -14.55 16.79
CA TYR A 275 7.07 -14.55 18.17
C TYR A 275 6.02 -13.46 18.38
N CYS A 276 4.90 -13.83 18.98
CA CYS A 276 3.83 -12.92 19.38
C CYS A 276 4.15 -12.32 20.76
N SER A 277 4.30 -11.00 20.84
CA SER A 277 4.52 -10.26 22.07
C SER A 277 3.63 -9.00 22.13
N HIS A 278 2.92 -8.79 23.24
CA HIS A 278 2.06 -7.61 23.47
C HIS A 278 1.13 -7.33 22.28
N GLY A 279 0.42 -8.36 21.80
CA GLY A 279 -0.49 -8.25 20.66
C GLY A 279 0.18 -7.96 19.30
N THR A 280 1.50 -8.07 19.18
CA THR A 280 2.24 -7.82 17.93
C THR A 280 3.19 -8.96 17.58
N TRP A 281 3.42 -9.22 16.29
CA TRP A 281 4.47 -10.13 15.85
C TRP A 281 5.80 -9.38 15.76
N ASP A 282 6.90 -10.03 16.17
CA ASP A 282 8.26 -9.50 16.10
C ASP A 282 8.77 -9.23 14.66
N SER A 283 8.32 -10.02 13.68
CA SER A 283 8.44 -9.69 12.25
C SER A 283 7.24 -10.19 11.44
N GLN A 284 7.24 -9.91 10.13
CA GLN A 284 6.30 -10.52 9.19
C GLN A 284 6.96 -11.70 8.44
N PRO A 285 6.16 -12.68 7.96
CA PRO A 285 6.69 -13.76 7.14
C PRO A 285 6.99 -13.25 5.72
N ILE A 286 8.22 -13.45 5.24
CA ILE A 286 8.67 -12.99 3.93
C ILE A 286 8.93 -14.19 3.00
N CYS A 287 8.20 -14.22 1.87
CA CYS A 287 8.41 -15.17 0.77
C CYS A 287 8.63 -14.41 -0.54
N GLN A 288 9.86 -14.49 -1.07
CA GLN A 288 10.23 -13.88 -2.35
C GLN A 288 10.29 -14.95 -3.46
N PRO A 289 10.10 -14.58 -4.74
CA PRO A 289 10.39 -15.47 -5.86
C PRO A 289 11.80 -16.07 -5.80
N VAL A 290 11.90 -17.37 -6.05
CA VAL A 290 13.18 -18.03 -6.31
C VAL A 290 13.74 -17.47 -7.63
N CYS A 291 14.89 -16.82 -7.55
CA CYS A 291 15.55 -16.24 -8.71
C CYS A 291 16.75 -17.07 -9.19
N GLY A 292 17.04 -16.99 -10.50
CA GLY A 292 18.33 -17.37 -11.08
C GLY A 292 18.70 -18.85 -11.00
N LYS A 293 17.73 -19.77 -10.85
CA LYS A 293 17.96 -21.22 -10.88
C LYS A 293 17.50 -21.79 -12.24
N LYS A 294 18.40 -22.48 -12.94
CA LYS A 294 18.04 -23.31 -14.10
C LYS A 294 17.33 -24.59 -13.63
N ILE A 295 16.56 -25.21 -14.52
CA ILE A 295 16.06 -26.57 -14.29
C ILE A 295 17.16 -27.55 -14.67
N ASP A 296 17.70 -28.24 -13.66
CA ASP A 296 18.70 -29.28 -13.85
C ASP A 296 18.02 -30.56 -14.36
N THR A 297 18.22 -30.90 -15.63
CA THR A 297 17.91 -32.21 -16.18
C THR A 297 19.20 -32.90 -16.59
N ASN A 298 19.43 -34.12 -16.09
CA ASN A 298 20.60 -34.94 -16.37
C ASN A 298 20.64 -35.36 -17.86
N LEU A 299 21.12 -34.47 -18.74
CA LEU A 299 21.35 -34.74 -20.15
C LEU A 299 22.79 -34.37 -20.53
N THR A 300 23.54 -35.38 -20.97
CA THR A 300 24.96 -35.25 -21.33
C THR A 300 25.14 -34.35 -22.56
N PRO A 301 25.95 -33.28 -22.50
CA PRO A 301 26.20 -32.42 -23.64
C PRO A 301 27.15 -33.10 -24.65
N LEU A 302 26.73 -33.19 -25.91
CA LEU A 302 27.53 -33.70 -27.02
C LEU A 302 27.67 -32.64 -28.13
N ILE A 303 28.73 -31.82 -28.05
CA ILE A 303 29.66 -31.43 -29.14
C ILE A 303 28.98 -31.10 -30.50
N PHE A 304 28.94 -29.86 -31.03
CA PHE A 304 29.71 -28.64 -30.70
C PHE A 304 29.14 -27.35 -31.37
N ASN A 305 29.75 -26.19 -31.10
CA ASN A 305 29.63 -24.87 -31.75
C ASN A 305 28.33 -24.04 -31.65
N GLY A 306 27.27 -24.57 -31.08
CA GLY A 306 26.07 -23.83 -30.66
C GLY A 306 25.00 -24.85 -30.31
N VAL A 307 24.33 -24.73 -29.17
CA VAL A 307 23.47 -25.80 -28.64
C VAL A 307 22.01 -25.36 -28.73
N ASP A 308 21.17 -26.24 -29.27
CA ASP A 308 19.72 -26.11 -29.09
C ASP A 308 19.41 -26.21 -27.60
N THR A 309 18.65 -25.25 -27.08
CA THR A 309 18.29 -25.27 -25.66
C THR A 309 17.35 -26.42 -25.37
N THR A 310 17.46 -27.05 -24.20
CA THR A 310 16.36 -27.92 -23.76
C THR A 310 15.17 -27.05 -23.39
N GLU A 311 13.95 -27.49 -23.73
CA GLU A 311 12.72 -26.82 -23.29
C GLU A 311 12.80 -26.59 -21.77
N LEU A 312 12.48 -25.37 -21.33
CA LEU A 312 12.50 -24.92 -19.91
C LEU A 312 13.88 -24.61 -19.28
N GLU A 313 15.01 -24.64 -20.01
CA GLU A 313 16.34 -24.39 -19.39
C GLU A 313 16.52 -22.96 -18.84
N TYR A 314 15.97 -21.94 -19.51
CA TYR A 314 16.10 -20.51 -19.14
C TYR A 314 14.74 -19.90 -18.81
N PRO A 315 14.21 -20.08 -17.58
CA PRO A 315 12.84 -19.71 -17.23
C PRO A 315 12.59 -18.20 -17.10
N TRP A 316 13.64 -17.36 -17.21
CA TRP A 316 13.55 -15.90 -17.14
C TRP A 316 13.46 -15.20 -18.51
N ILE A 317 13.45 -15.93 -19.62
CA ILE A 317 13.40 -15.32 -20.95
C ILE A 317 11.97 -14.90 -21.30
N VAL A 318 11.85 -13.67 -21.80
CA VAL A 318 10.59 -13.07 -22.24
C VAL A 318 10.73 -12.64 -23.69
N ALA A 319 9.77 -13.00 -24.54
CA ALA A 319 9.65 -12.46 -25.89
C ALA A 319 8.82 -11.17 -25.87
N ILE A 320 9.28 -10.13 -26.56
CA ILE A 320 8.60 -8.84 -26.71
C ILE A 320 8.05 -8.74 -28.14
N PHE A 321 6.73 -8.76 -28.26
CA PHE A 321 6.02 -8.65 -29.52
C PHE A 321 5.56 -7.22 -29.77
N ILE A 322 5.78 -6.73 -30.99
CA ILE A 322 5.21 -5.46 -31.46
C ILE A 322 4.13 -5.75 -32.51
N LYS A 323 3.04 -4.99 -32.44
CA LYS A 323 1.91 -5.06 -33.35
C LYS A 323 2.23 -4.36 -34.66
N ASN A 324 2.28 -5.11 -35.76
CA ASN A 324 2.50 -4.61 -37.11
C ASN A 324 1.39 -5.10 -38.04
N ASN A 325 0.70 -4.18 -38.74
CA ASN A 325 -0.46 -4.47 -39.57
C ASN A 325 -1.54 -5.36 -38.90
N GLY A 326 -1.73 -5.18 -37.58
CA GLY A 326 -2.67 -5.94 -36.78
C GLY A 326 -2.19 -7.30 -36.26
N GLN A 327 -1.01 -7.77 -36.67
CA GLN A 327 -0.39 -9.02 -36.18
C GLN A 327 0.77 -8.74 -35.24
N PHE A 328 0.94 -9.57 -34.21
CA PHE A 328 2.07 -9.49 -33.29
C PHE A 328 3.29 -10.24 -33.85
N ILE A 329 4.42 -9.54 -33.96
CA ILE A 329 5.68 -10.06 -34.48
C ILE A 329 6.75 -9.91 -33.39
N ASN A 330 7.58 -10.94 -33.20
CA ASN A 330 8.67 -10.90 -32.23
C ASN A 330 9.70 -9.82 -32.65
N ASN A 331 9.93 -8.84 -31.78
CA ASN A 331 10.82 -7.70 -32.05
C ASN A 331 12.15 -7.83 -31.30
N CYS A 332 12.08 -8.23 -30.03
CA CYS A 332 13.21 -8.27 -29.10
C CYS A 332 12.98 -9.32 -28.01
N GLY A 333 14.06 -9.66 -27.31
CA GLY A 333 14.00 -10.34 -26.02
C GLY A 333 13.88 -9.36 -24.84
N GLY A 334 13.56 -9.94 -23.69
CA GLY A 334 13.54 -9.30 -22.39
C GLY A 334 13.83 -10.35 -21.31
N THR A 335 14.04 -9.89 -20.09
CA THR A 335 14.43 -10.72 -18.95
C THR A 335 13.50 -10.48 -17.79
N LEU A 336 12.87 -11.53 -17.28
CA LEU A 336 11.99 -11.46 -16.13
C LEU A 336 12.80 -11.23 -14.85
N ILE A 337 12.51 -10.15 -14.11
CA ILE A 337 13.23 -9.76 -12.87
C ILE A 337 12.33 -9.71 -11.63
N SER A 338 11.00 -9.80 -11.80
CA SER A 338 10.01 -10.05 -10.74
C SER A 338 8.80 -10.78 -11.35
N THR A 339 7.70 -11.00 -10.62
CA THR A 339 6.50 -11.57 -11.24
C THR A 339 5.77 -10.59 -12.17
N ARG A 340 6.17 -9.31 -12.19
CA ARG A 340 5.50 -8.24 -12.95
C ARG A 340 6.42 -7.42 -13.87
N MET A 341 7.73 -7.54 -13.72
CA MET A 341 8.71 -6.66 -14.37
C MET A 341 9.61 -7.41 -15.35
N VAL A 342 9.64 -6.91 -16.58
CA VAL A 342 10.53 -7.39 -17.64
C VAL A 342 11.57 -6.31 -17.95
N LEU A 343 12.84 -6.64 -17.78
CA LEU A 343 13.98 -5.79 -18.12
C LEU A 343 14.38 -5.99 -19.59
N THR A 344 14.58 -4.91 -20.33
CA THR A 344 14.96 -4.95 -21.75
C THR A 344 15.78 -3.72 -22.16
N ALA A 345 16.27 -3.69 -23.40
CA ALA A 345 16.95 -2.53 -23.97
C ALA A 345 15.91 -1.44 -24.33
N ALA A 346 16.25 -0.17 -24.14
CA ALA A 346 15.32 0.93 -24.43
C ALA A 346 14.91 0.97 -25.91
N HIS A 347 15.86 0.73 -26.82
CA HIS A 347 15.59 0.72 -28.26
C HIS A 347 14.58 -0.37 -28.70
N CYS A 348 14.32 -1.39 -27.87
CA CYS A 348 13.32 -2.42 -28.15
C CYS A 348 11.87 -1.97 -27.92
N VAL A 349 11.69 -0.90 -27.14
CA VAL A 349 10.38 -0.38 -26.71
C VAL A 349 10.14 1.08 -27.11
N THR A 350 11.04 1.67 -27.90
CA THR A 350 10.95 3.05 -28.40
C THR A 350 11.00 3.15 -29.92
N ASN A 351 10.36 4.19 -30.46
CA ASN A 351 10.55 4.62 -31.84
C ASN A 351 11.94 5.27 -32.07
N SER A 352 12.23 5.69 -33.31
CA SER A 352 13.50 6.33 -33.72
C SER A 352 13.81 7.65 -33.00
N TYR A 353 12.84 8.26 -32.31
CA TYR A 353 12.98 9.48 -31.54
C TYR A 353 13.11 9.23 -30.03
N ALA A 354 13.34 7.97 -29.62
CA ALA A 354 13.42 7.52 -28.22
C ALA A 354 12.12 7.72 -27.41
N GLN A 355 10.97 7.84 -28.09
CA GLN A 355 9.65 7.85 -27.44
C GLN A 355 9.15 6.41 -27.32
N ALA A 356 8.61 6.04 -26.15
CA ALA A 356 8.03 4.71 -25.92
C ALA A 356 6.84 4.44 -26.86
N PHE A 357 6.65 3.18 -27.26
CA PHE A 357 5.43 2.71 -27.94
C PHE A 357 4.21 2.71 -27.00
N ASN A 358 3.00 2.71 -27.54
CA ASN A 358 1.78 2.65 -26.73
C ASN A 358 1.60 1.25 -26.10
N GLU A 359 0.95 1.13 -24.93
CA GLU A 359 0.77 -0.19 -24.29
C GLU A 359 0.04 -1.19 -25.20
N SER A 360 -0.93 -0.71 -25.98
CA SER A 360 -1.72 -1.54 -26.91
C SER A 360 -0.96 -2.02 -28.17
N GLU A 361 0.27 -1.55 -28.38
CA GLU A 361 1.17 -1.95 -29.46
C GLU A 361 2.13 -3.07 -29.05
N ILE A 362 2.30 -3.32 -27.74
CA ILE A 362 3.23 -4.31 -27.20
C ILE A 362 2.50 -5.43 -26.47
N GLN A 363 3.01 -6.65 -26.63
CA GLN A 363 2.63 -7.78 -25.80
C GLN A 363 3.87 -8.57 -25.38
N VAL A 364 3.91 -9.07 -24.15
CA VAL A 364 5.04 -9.85 -23.63
C VAL A 364 4.63 -11.30 -23.38
N ALA A 365 5.58 -12.22 -23.53
CA ALA A 365 5.34 -13.62 -23.25
C ALA A 365 6.54 -14.33 -22.62
N ALA A 366 6.33 -14.96 -21.47
CA ALA A 366 7.31 -15.82 -20.80
C ALA A 366 6.95 -17.30 -20.98
N GLY A 367 7.91 -18.21 -20.78
CA GLY A 367 7.69 -19.65 -20.92
C GLY A 367 7.50 -20.11 -22.38
N LYS A 368 8.03 -19.34 -23.34
CA LYS A 368 8.09 -19.71 -24.76
C LYS A 368 9.38 -20.46 -25.07
N TYR A 369 9.28 -21.42 -25.97
CA TYR A 369 10.40 -22.03 -26.67
C TYR A 369 10.41 -21.59 -28.14
N TYR A 370 9.26 -21.47 -28.78
CA TYR A 370 9.15 -21.08 -30.20
C TYR A 370 8.98 -19.57 -30.40
N ASN A 371 9.64 -18.99 -31.41
CA ASN A 371 9.68 -17.55 -31.69
C ASN A 371 8.28 -16.95 -31.95
N LYS A 372 7.44 -17.69 -32.68
CA LYS A 372 6.18 -17.21 -33.23
C LYS A 372 5.15 -16.84 -32.15
N TYR A 373 4.45 -15.73 -32.35
CA TYR A 373 3.31 -15.35 -31.52
C TYR A 373 2.16 -16.37 -31.65
N GLY A 374 1.62 -16.84 -30.53
CA GLY A 374 0.52 -17.79 -30.50
C GLY A 374 0.87 -19.19 -31.05
N ASP A 375 2.14 -19.62 -30.98
CA ASP A 375 2.52 -20.97 -31.40
C ASP A 375 1.90 -22.03 -30.48
N ALA A 376 1.18 -22.99 -31.07
CA ALA A 376 0.46 -24.03 -30.34
C ALA A 376 1.38 -25.11 -29.74
N ARG A 377 2.68 -25.10 -30.08
CA ARG A 377 3.68 -26.01 -29.51
C ARG A 377 4.10 -25.59 -28.10
N ASP A 378 4.03 -24.30 -27.75
CA ASP A 378 4.38 -23.79 -26.43
C ASP A 378 3.26 -24.13 -25.41
N LYS A 379 3.47 -25.12 -24.55
CA LYS A 379 2.46 -25.55 -23.56
C LYS A 379 2.44 -24.73 -22.27
N HIS A 380 3.56 -24.08 -21.94
CA HIS A 380 3.77 -23.38 -20.68
C HIS A 380 3.81 -21.86 -20.82
N VAL A 381 3.49 -21.33 -22.01
CA VAL A 381 3.55 -19.91 -22.31
C VAL A 381 2.49 -19.09 -21.57
N GLN A 382 2.89 -17.92 -21.11
CA GLN A 382 2.02 -16.91 -20.52
C GLN A 382 2.14 -15.61 -21.33
N TYR A 383 1.13 -15.30 -22.15
CA TYR A 383 1.02 -14.02 -22.85
C TYR A 383 0.33 -13.00 -21.94
N LEU A 384 0.99 -11.90 -21.63
CA LEU A 384 0.45 -10.84 -20.77
C LEU A 384 0.39 -9.49 -21.49
N GLU A 385 -0.68 -8.75 -21.23
CA GLU A 385 -0.76 -7.33 -21.56
C GLU A 385 0.15 -6.51 -20.64
N ILE A 386 0.55 -5.33 -21.12
CA ILE A 386 1.37 -4.39 -20.36
C ILE A 386 0.51 -3.22 -19.85
N SER A 387 0.91 -2.66 -18.70
CA SER A 387 0.28 -1.50 -18.06
C SER A 387 1.16 -0.25 -18.08
N GLY A 388 2.38 -0.36 -18.60
CA GLY A 388 3.28 0.77 -18.80
C GLY A 388 4.69 0.36 -19.22
N ILE A 389 5.44 1.34 -19.73
CA ILE A 389 6.84 1.22 -20.13
C ILE A 389 7.63 2.34 -19.46
N ILE A 390 8.70 1.98 -18.76
CA ILE A 390 9.60 2.93 -18.10
C ILE A 390 10.94 2.90 -18.84
N VAL A 391 11.16 3.89 -19.71
CA VAL A 391 12.43 4.10 -20.42
C VAL A 391 13.34 5.00 -19.57
N HIS A 392 14.65 4.74 -19.55
CA HIS A 392 15.59 5.61 -18.86
C HIS A 392 15.57 7.03 -19.44
N GLU A 393 15.44 8.05 -18.58
CA GLU A 393 15.09 9.43 -18.93
C GLU A 393 16.11 10.10 -19.87
N GLU A 394 17.38 9.68 -19.78
CA GLU A 394 18.50 10.15 -20.60
C GLU A 394 18.69 9.44 -21.95
N PHE A 395 17.91 8.37 -22.25
CA PHE A 395 18.05 7.59 -23.48
C PHE A 395 17.62 8.39 -24.73
N ARG A 396 18.49 8.46 -25.75
CA ARG A 396 18.22 9.17 -27.01
C ARG A 396 18.66 8.37 -28.27
N GLY A 397 18.75 7.04 -28.14
CA GLY A 397 19.17 6.16 -29.23
C GLY A 397 20.51 6.54 -29.85
N THR A 398 20.57 6.61 -31.18
CA THR A 398 21.78 6.93 -31.96
C THR A 398 22.38 8.30 -31.61
N THR A 399 21.56 9.30 -31.27
CA THR A 399 22.03 10.67 -31.00
C THR A 399 22.87 10.79 -29.72
N ARG A 400 22.74 9.81 -28.81
CA ARG A 400 23.56 9.66 -27.60
C ARG A 400 24.23 8.28 -27.57
N HIS A 401 24.57 7.77 -28.75
CA HIS A 401 25.38 6.56 -28.95
C HIS A 401 24.90 5.32 -28.18
N TYR A 402 23.57 5.15 -28.01
CA TYR A 402 22.97 4.09 -27.19
C TYR A 402 23.52 4.02 -25.75
N GLN A 403 23.97 5.14 -25.18
CA GLN A 403 24.07 5.26 -23.72
C GLN A 403 22.66 5.23 -23.12
N TYR A 404 22.52 4.69 -21.91
CA TYR A 404 21.23 4.56 -21.21
C TYR A 404 20.21 3.65 -21.91
N ASP A 405 20.68 2.69 -22.71
CA ASP A 405 19.84 1.75 -23.46
C ASP A 405 19.24 0.65 -22.55
N ILE A 406 18.35 1.08 -21.65
CA ILE A 406 17.68 0.25 -20.63
C ILE A 406 16.24 0.73 -20.41
N ALA A 407 15.32 -0.23 -20.33
CA ALA A 407 13.92 0.01 -20.05
C ALA A 407 13.28 -1.14 -19.26
N LEU A 408 12.16 -0.84 -18.60
CA LEU A 408 11.32 -1.78 -17.88
C LEU A 408 9.93 -1.81 -18.51
N ILE A 409 9.40 -3.01 -18.73
CA ILE A 409 7.99 -3.24 -19.08
C ILE A 409 7.27 -3.74 -17.83
N ILE A 410 6.13 -3.14 -17.50
CA ILE A 410 5.30 -3.48 -16.35
C ILE A 410 4.06 -4.21 -16.86
N THR A 411 3.81 -5.44 -16.41
CA THR A 411 2.64 -6.22 -16.84
C THR A 411 1.37 -5.83 -16.09
N ARG A 412 0.22 -5.93 -16.77
CA ARG A 412 -1.11 -5.69 -16.20
C ARG A 412 -1.51 -6.77 -15.17
N SER A 413 -0.99 -7.97 -15.32
CA SER A 413 -1.19 -9.11 -14.41
C SER A 413 0.14 -9.74 -14.03
N LEU A 414 0.17 -10.55 -12.98
CA LEU A 414 1.38 -11.24 -12.54
C LEU A 414 1.63 -12.52 -13.38
N PHE A 415 2.89 -12.77 -13.73
CA PHE A 415 3.35 -14.05 -14.22
C PHE A 415 3.24 -15.11 -13.12
N LYS A 416 2.59 -16.23 -13.43
CA LYS A 416 2.52 -17.39 -12.54
C LYS A 416 3.87 -18.09 -12.54
N LEU A 417 4.53 -18.14 -11.40
CA LEU A 417 5.79 -18.85 -11.28
C LEU A 417 5.59 -20.36 -11.44
N GLY A 418 6.55 -21.00 -12.08
CA GLY A 418 6.49 -22.42 -12.42
C GLY A 418 7.81 -22.88 -13.01
N PRO A 419 7.89 -24.11 -13.55
CA PRO A 419 9.15 -24.59 -14.13
C PRO A 419 9.58 -23.70 -15.31
N ALA A 420 8.65 -23.32 -16.19
CA ALA A 420 8.91 -22.52 -17.39
C ALA A 420 9.12 -21.01 -17.15
N VAL A 421 8.75 -20.48 -15.99
CA VAL A 421 8.64 -19.03 -15.74
C VAL A 421 9.12 -18.72 -14.32
N GLN A 422 10.32 -18.15 -14.20
CA GLN A 422 10.99 -17.76 -12.95
C GLN A 422 11.88 -16.54 -13.22
N PRO A 423 12.03 -15.58 -12.30
CA PRO A 423 12.91 -14.43 -12.52
C PRO A 423 14.39 -14.82 -12.49
N VAL A 424 15.24 -14.02 -13.14
CA VAL A 424 16.69 -14.03 -12.91
C VAL A 424 17.01 -13.22 -11.65
N CYS A 425 18.15 -13.47 -10.98
CA CYS A 425 18.55 -12.62 -9.86
C CYS A 425 19.08 -11.26 -10.35
N ILE A 426 18.77 -10.21 -9.58
CA ILE A 426 19.23 -8.84 -9.85
C ILE A 426 19.70 -8.11 -8.57
N ASP A 427 19.22 -8.53 -7.40
CA ASP A 427 19.63 -7.97 -6.12
C ASP A 427 21.10 -8.29 -5.81
N ASN A 428 21.81 -7.37 -5.13
CA ASN A 428 23.26 -7.47 -4.87
C ASN A 428 24.19 -7.52 -6.12
N ILE A 429 23.70 -7.21 -7.32
CA ILE A 429 24.55 -7.27 -8.54
C ILE A 429 25.78 -6.35 -8.51
N ASN A 430 25.74 -5.28 -7.72
CA ASN A 430 26.90 -4.39 -7.51
C ASN A 430 28.01 -5.03 -6.66
N GLY A 431 27.68 -6.03 -5.84
CA GLY A 431 28.65 -6.81 -5.05
C GLY A 431 29.28 -7.97 -5.82
N ILE A 432 28.76 -8.30 -7.00
CA ILE A 432 29.26 -9.39 -7.85
C ILE A 432 30.16 -8.77 -8.94
N HIS A 433 31.47 -8.90 -8.78
CA HIS A 433 32.44 -8.35 -9.71
C HIS A 433 32.80 -9.35 -10.83
N LEU A 434 32.76 -8.88 -12.07
CA LEU A 434 33.17 -9.66 -13.24
C LEU A 434 34.66 -9.47 -13.53
N HIS A 435 35.34 -10.57 -13.84
CA HIS A 435 36.76 -10.65 -14.13
C HIS A 435 37.00 -11.35 -15.48
N ALA A 436 38.12 -11.03 -16.12
CA ALA A 436 38.53 -11.68 -17.36
C ALA A 436 38.59 -13.21 -17.17
N GLY A 437 37.86 -13.95 -18.00
CA GLY A 437 37.70 -15.41 -17.87
C GLY A 437 36.33 -15.84 -17.33
N ASN A 438 35.53 -14.95 -16.72
CA ASN A 438 34.11 -15.24 -16.52
C ASN A 438 33.41 -15.35 -17.88
N SER A 439 32.49 -16.32 -18.01
CA SER A 439 31.61 -16.46 -19.17
C SER A 439 30.18 -16.21 -18.73
N GLY A 440 29.47 -15.36 -19.47
CA GLY A 440 28.03 -15.16 -19.33
C GLY A 440 27.28 -15.97 -20.38
N GLU A 441 25.99 -16.13 -20.18
CA GLU A 441 25.08 -16.89 -21.03
C GLU A 441 23.95 -15.99 -21.52
N ILE A 442 23.48 -16.20 -22.74
CA ILE A 442 22.32 -15.54 -23.35
C ILE A 442 21.47 -16.62 -24.01
N ALA A 443 20.15 -16.51 -23.89
CA ALA A 443 19.18 -17.28 -24.64
C ALA A 443 18.21 -16.33 -25.37
N ALA A 444 18.02 -16.51 -26.67
CA ALA A 444 17.22 -15.60 -27.50
C ALA A 444 16.76 -16.24 -28.83
N TRP A 445 16.00 -15.47 -29.63
CA TRP A 445 15.41 -15.90 -30.92
C TRP A 445 15.82 -15.02 -32.12
N GLY A 446 17.00 -14.40 -32.06
CA GLY A 446 17.49 -13.54 -33.14
C GLY A 446 17.81 -14.26 -34.45
N ILE A 447 18.41 -13.51 -35.36
CA ILE A 447 18.81 -14.00 -36.67
C ILE A 447 19.96 -15.01 -36.53
N THR A 448 19.84 -16.14 -37.22
CA THR A 448 20.84 -17.22 -37.28
C THR A 448 21.92 -16.96 -38.32
N GLU A 449 22.96 -17.79 -38.30
CA GLU A 449 24.04 -17.88 -39.29
C GLU A 449 23.58 -17.93 -40.75
N ASN A 450 22.35 -18.38 -41.02
CA ASN A 450 21.75 -18.47 -42.36
C ASN A 450 20.97 -17.20 -42.77
N ASN A 451 21.06 -16.10 -42.01
CA ASN A 451 20.24 -14.89 -42.15
C ASN A 451 18.71 -15.12 -42.00
N THR A 452 18.30 -16.22 -41.36
CA THR A 452 16.89 -16.50 -41.02
C THR A 452 16.66 -16.34 -39.52
N VAL A 453 15.49 -15.83 -39.11
CA VAL A 453 15.07 -15.82 -37.68
C VAL A 453 15.00 -17.25 -37.16
N ALA A 454 15.43 -17.50 -35.93
CA ALA A 454 15.33 -18.83 -35.32
C ALA A 454 13.86 -19.21 -35.03
N ASP A 455 13.44 -20.42 -35.39
CA ASP A 455 12.09 -20.94 -35.03
C ASP A 455 11.98 -21.18 -33.51
N HIS A 456 13.07 -21.55 -32.87
CA HIS A 456 13.15 -21.88 -31.44
C HIS A 456 14.31 -21.17 -30.72
N LEU A 457 14.26 -21.18 -29.39
CA LEU A 457 15.23 -20.54 -28.50
C LEU A 457 16.62 -21.19 -28.63
N ARG A 458 17.65 -20.36 -28.89
CA ARG A 458 19.06 -20.80 -28.97
C ARG A 458 19.90 -20.08 -27.92
N THR A 459 21.01 -20.68 -27.52
CA THR A 459 21.95 -20.09 -26.55
C THR A 459 23.32 -19.78 -27.09
N LEU A 460 23.93 -18.78 -26.46
CA LEU A 460 25.31 -18.39 -26.68
C LEU A 460 26.00 -18.13 -25.34
N ILE A 461 27.12 -18.82 -25.11
CA ILE A 461 28.03 -18.57 -23.99
C ILE A 461 29.10 -17.59 -24.47
N ILE A 462 29.26 -16.46 -23.78
CA ILE A 462 30.08 -15.32 -24.19
C ILE A 462 31.10 -15.00 -23.08
N PRO A 463 32.42 -14.96 -23.38
CA PRO A 463 33.42 -14.54 -22.41
C PRO A 463 33.32 -13.03 -22.15
N TYR A 464 33.38 -12.64 -20.88
CA TYR A 464 33.52 -11.24 -20.47
C TYR A 464 34.89 -10.70 -20.88
N LYS A 465 34.90 -9.45 -21.37
CA LYS A 465 36.09 -8.68 -21.72
C LYS A 465 36.14 -7.41 -20.86
N ASP A 466 37.29 -7.14 -20.27
CA ASP A 466 37.55 -5.84 -19.63
C ASP A 466 37.60 -4.70 -20.66
N GLN A 467 37.51 -3.45 -20.18
CA GLN A 467 37.40 -2.27 -21.04
C GLN A 467 38.58 -2.10 -21.99
N THR A 468 39.81 -2.40 -21.52
CA THR A 468 41.04 -2.22 -22.29
C THR A 468 41.17 -3.28 -23.38
N THR A 469 40.94 -4.55 -23.04
CA THR A 469 40.87 -5.64 -24.02
C THR A 469 39.77 -5.38 -25.05
N CYS A 470 38.59 -4.93 -24.61
CA CYS A 470 37.49 -4.62 -25.51
C CYS A 470 37.81 -3.50 -26.51
N ALA A 471 38.39 -2.38 -26.04
CA ALA A 471 38.75 -1.25 -26.89
C ALA A 471 39.78 -1.63 -27.97
N ASN A 472 40.67 -2.58 -27.68
CA ASN A 472 41.66 -3.09 -28.63
C ASN A 472 41.09 -4.12 -29.63
N GLU A 473 40.02 -4.84 -29.27
CA GLU A 473 39.39 -5.89 -30.11
C GLU A 473 38.22 -5.37 -30.95
N LEU A 474 37.69 -4.18 -30.65
CA LEU A 474 36.67 -3.51 -31.46
C LEU A 474 37.30 -2.67 -32.58
N PRO A 475 36.58 -2.40 -33.69
CA PRO A 475 37.02 -1.42 -34.69
C PRO A 475 37.22 -0.05 -34.03
N TYR A 476 38.38 0.58 -34.26
CA TYR A 476 38.80 1.80 -33.56
C TYR A 476 37.74 2.93 -33.58
N ASP A 477 37.19 3.22 -34.75
CA ASP A 477 36.16 4.25 -34.99
C ASP A 477 34.79 3.92 -34.37
N TRP A 478 34.55 2.64 -34.09
CA TRP A 478 33.34 2.13 -33.44
C TRP A 478 33.53 2.07 -31.92
N ALA A 479 34.72 1.72 -31.44
CA ALA A 479 35.09 1.71 -30.03
C ALA A 479 34.96 3.11 -29.41
N ASP A 480 35.60 4.12 -30.01
CA ASP A 480 35.54 5.53 -29.58
C ASP A 480 34.10 6.07 -29.56
N ARG A 481 33.19 5.52 -30.39
CA ARG A 481 31.81 5.97 -30.51
C ARG A 481 30.84 5.29 -29.54
N TYR A 482 31.08 4.04 -29.13
CA TYR A 482 30.06 3.23 -28.44
C TYR A 482 30.53 2.53 -27.16
N ASN A 483 31.84 2.35 -26.96
CA ASN A 483 32.40 1.59 -25.84
C ASN A 483 32.57 2.47 -24.56
N PHE A 484 31.46 2.95 -24.01
CA PHE A 484 31.43 3.73 -22.77
C PHE A 484 31.40 2.84 -21.51
N ASP A 485 31.51 3.46 -20.34
CA ASP A 485 31.53 2.79 -19.03
C ASP A 485 30.16 2.20 -18.60
N ASP A 486 29.10 2.54 -19.33
CA ASP A 486 27.76 1.94 -19.25
C ASP A 486 27.61 0.64 -20.04
N LYS A 487 28.70 0.13 -20.63
CA LYS A 487 28.71 -1.13 -21.38
C LYS A 487 29.48 -2.24 -20.66
N ILE A 488 29.02 -3.46 -20.91
CA ILE A 488 29.79 -4.70 -20.77
C ILE A 488 30.18 -5.12 -22.19
N CYS A 489 31.41 -5.59 -22.34
CA CYS A 489 31.89 -6.12 -23.60
C CYS A 489 32.03 -7.64 -23.52
N GLY A 490 31.60 -8.32 -24.58
CA GLY A 490 31.72 -9.77 -24.67
C GLY A 490 31.61 -10.25 -26.11
N GLY A 491 32.36 -11.28 -26.45
CA GLY A 491 32.31 -11.89 -27.77
C GLY A 491 33.53 -12.74 -28.08
N PHE A 492 33.60 -13.18 -29.33
CA PHE A 492 34.73 -13.93 -29.83
C PHE A 492 35.30 -13.28 -31.08
N LEU A 493 36.40 -12.52 -30.92
CA LEU A 493 37.19 -12.07 -32.05
C LEU A 493 37.58 -13.26 -32.94
N GLY A 494 37.19 -13.21 -34.22
CA GLY A 494 37.60 -14.19 -35.23
C GLY A 494 36.86 -15.53 -35.26
N LYS A 495 35.78 -15.76 -34.48
CA LYS A 495 35.20 -17.12 -34.30
C LYS A 495 33.78 -17.34 -34.82
N ASN A 496 33.23 -16.46 -35.66
CA ASN A 496 31.87 -16.61 -36.23
C ASN A 496 30.76 -16.80 -35.16
N LYS A 497 30.85 -16.10 -34.02
CA LYS A 497 29.88 -16.16 -32.93
C LYS A 497 29.68 -14.80 -32.30
N SER A 498 28.48 -14.25 -32.44
CA SER A 498 28.05 -13.01 -31.79
C SER A 498 26.53 -13.02 -31.63
N VAL A 499 26.02 -12.05 -30.87
CA VAL A 499 24.57 -11.75 -30.80
C VAL A 499 24.12 -11.00 -32.05
N CYS A 500 22.83 -11.11 -32.34
CA CYS A 500 22.21 -10.70 -33.59
C CYS A 500 20.97 -9.83 -33.39
N ARG A 501 20.49 -9.23 -34.48
CA ARG A 501 19.20 -8.53 -34.49
C ARG A 501 18.09 -9.52 -34.06
N GLY A 502 17.26 -9.09 -33.11
CA GLY A 502 16.25 -9.93 -32.46
C GLY A 502 16.70 -10.54 -31.13
N ASP A 503 18.00 -10.58 -30.84
CA ASP A 503 18.51 -10.89 -29.50
C ASP A 503 18.47 -9.69 -28.56
N SER A 504 18.39 -8.47 -29.13
CA SER A 504 18.28 -7.19 -28.41
C SER A 504 17.36 -7.26 -27.19
N GLY A 505 17.79 -6.68 -26.08
CA GLY A 505 17.06 -6.67 -24.81
C GLY A 505 17.12 -7.97 -23.98
N SER A 506 17.59 -9.09 -24.55
CA SER A 506 17.82 -10.32 -23.78
C SER A 506 18.94 -10.14 -22.75
N GLY A 507 18.83 -10.83 -21.62
CA GLY A 507 19.80 -10.75 -20.53
C GLY A 507 21.06 -11.56 -20.78
N LEU A 508 22.22 -10.93 -20.61
CA LEU A 508 23.52 -11.58 -20.43
C LEU A 508 23.69 -11.90 -18.94
N VAL A 509 23.54 -13.18 -18.62
CA VAL A 509 23.50 -13.68 -17.24
C VAL A 509 24.79 -14.39 -16.85
N PHE A 510 25.28 -14.19 -15.64
CA PHE A 510 26.49 -14.84 -15.11
C PHE A 510 26.14 -15.67 -13.88
N ARG A 511 26.72 -16.86 -13.76
CA ARG A 511 26.58 -17.72 -12.58
C ARG A 511 27.50 -17.25 -11.47
N ASN A 512 26.94 -16.85 -10.34
CA ASN A 512 27.68 -16.54 -9.12
C ASN A 512 28.17 -17.86 -8.46
N PRO A 513 29.48 -18.03 -8.21
CA PRO A 513 30.01 -19.22 -7.54
C PRO A 513 29.52 -19.40 -6.09
N ASP A 514 29.24 -18.30 -5.39
CA ASP A 514 29.01 -18.31 -3.94
C ASP A 514 27.64 -18.89 -3.53
N ASP A 515 26.61 -18.64 -4.34
CA ASP A 515 25.22 -19.07 -4.10
C ASP A 515 24.66 -19.99 -5.20
N ASN A 516 25.43 -20.24 -6.26
CA ASN A 516 25.08 -21.06 -7.42
C ASN A 516 23.88 -20.51 -8.24
N ARG A 517 23.66 -19.19 -8.29
CA ARG A 517 22.57 -18.55 -9.04
C ARG A 517 23.06 -17.72 -10.22
N TYR A 518 22.16 -17.49 -11.17
CA TYR A 518 22.39 -16.64 -12.33
C TYR A 518 21.89 -15.20 -12.10
N TYR A 519 22.75 -14.22 -12.39
CA TYR A 519 22.52 -12.78 -12.24
C TYR A 519 22.61 -12.05 -13.58
N VAL A 520 21.70 -11.10 -13.86
CA VAL A 520 21.65 -10.37 -15.16
C VAL A 520 22.56 -9.15 -15.18
N HIS A 521 23.82 -9.31 -15.59
CA HIS A 521 24.79 -8.20 -15.60
C HIS A 521 24.69 -7.31 -16.84
N GLY A 522 24.24 -7.84 -17.97
CA GLY A 522 24.13 -7.09 -19.23
C GLY A 522 22.79 -7.29 -19.94
N LEU A 523 22.46 -6.38 -20.85
CA LEU A 523 21.34 -6.52 -21.80
C LEU A 523 21.89 -6.38 -23.23
N VAL A 524 21.45 -7.21 -24.17
CA VAL A 524 21.89 -7.10 -25.58
C VAL A 524 21.52 -5.71 -26.12
N SER A 525 22.51 -4.89 -26.42
CA SER A 525 22.31 -3.51 -26.86
C SER A 525 22.74 -3.33 -28.32
N ILE A 526 24.05 -3.37 -28.61
CA ILE A 526 24.59 -3.06 -29.95
C ILE A 526 25.84 -3.89 -30.28
N ALA A 527 26.03 -4.18 -31.56
CA ALA A 527 27.23 -4.79 -32.10
C ALA A 527 27.60 -4.13 -33.44
N PRO A 528 28.87 -4.20 -33.89
CA PRO A 528 29.24 -3.79 -35.24
C PRO A 528 28.42 -4.55 -36.29
N ALA A 529 28.08 -3.91 -37.40
CA ALA A 529 27.42 -4.54 -38.54
C ALA A 529 28.36 -4.55 -39.76
N VAL A 530 28.20 -5.53 -40.66
CA VAL A 530 28.91 -5.59 -41.95
C VAL A 530 27.93 -5.24 -43.06
N GLN A 531 28.43 -4.56 -44.10
CA GLN A 531 27.63 -3.86 -45.12
C GLN A 531 26.65 -4.75 -45.94
N TYR A 532 26.76 -6.07 -45.84
CA TYR A 532 25.94 -7.07 -46.53
C TYR A 532 25.42 -8.22 -45.64
N ALA A 533 25.61 -8.16 -44.32
CA ALA A 533 25.17 -9.21 -43.39
C ALA A 533 24.43 -8.61 -42.19
N SER A 534 23.40 -9.32 -41.72
CA SER A 534 22.53 -8.83 -40.64
C SER A 534 23.22 -8.71 -39.27
N CYS A 535 24.37 -9.37 -39.08
CA CYS A 535 25.20 -9.32 -37.89
C CYS A 535 26.69 -9.43 -38.27
N ASN A 536 27.59 -8.86 -37.47
CA ASN A 536 29.02 -9.13 -37.57
C ASN A 536 29.43 -10.20 -36.55
N SER A 537 29.48 -11.46 -36.99
CA SER A 537 29.87 -12.62 -36.19
C SER A 537 31.37 -12.70 -35.85
N GLN A 538 32.19 -11.76 -36.35
CA GLN A 538 33.65 -11.74 -36.18
C GLN A 538 34.13 -10.79 -35.08
N ASN A 539 33.26 -9.88 -34.62
CA ASN A 539 33.58 -8.84 -33.64
C ASN A 539 32.85 -9.04 -32.30
N ASN A 540 33.37 -8.41 -31.24
CA ASN A 540 32.70 -8.35 -29.95
C ASN A 540 31.41 -7.51 -30.01
N ALA A 541 30.48 -7.81 -29.11
CA ALA A 541 29.25 -7.06 -28.90
C ALA A 541 29.30 -6.28 -27.58
N LEU A 542 28.49 -5.22 -27.51
CA LEU A 542 28.31 -4.40 -26.31
C LEU A 542 26.90 -4.61 -25.74
N PHE A 543 26.88 -4.82 -24.43
CA PHE A 543 25.68 -5.05 -23.63
C PHE A 543 25.51 -3.86 -22.68
N THR A 544 24.32 -3.31 -22.49
CA THR A 544 24.12 -2.26 -21.48
C THR A 544 24.29 -2.86 -20.08
N LYS A 545 25.19 -2.25 -19.28
CA LYS A 545 25.66 -2.73 -17.99
C LYS A 545 24.60 -2.48 -16.91
N VAL A 546 23.87 -3.52 -16.53
CA VAL A 546 22.76 -3.43 -15.56
C VAL A 546 23.22 -2.85 -14.22
N SER A 547 24.41 -3.20 -13.76
CA SER A 547 24.97 -2.69 -12.49
C SER A 547 25.20 -1.17 -12.49
N LYS A 548 25.52 -0.56 -13.64
CA LYS A 548 25.64 0.91 -13.80
C LYS A 548 24.31 1.61 -13.52
N TYR A 549 23.19 0.91 -13.75
CA TYR A 549 21.82 1.42 -13.61
C TYR A 549 21.08 0.86 -12.39
N TYR A 550 21.77 0.16 -11.48
CA TYR A 550 21.12 -0.50 -10.34
C TYR A 550 20.31 0.46 -9.45
N GLN A 551 20.81 1.66 -9.17
CA GLN A 551 20.07 2.66 -8.39
C GLN A 551 18.79 3.15 -9.11
N TRP A 552 18.84 3.30 -10.43
CA TRP A 552 17.66 3.63 -11.23
C TRP A 552 16.65 2.47 -11.20
N LEU A 553 17.11 1.24 -11.42
CA LEU A 553 16.29 0.04 -11.37
C LEU A 553 15.62 -0.16 -10.01
N ASP A 554 16.37 -0.02 -8.91
CA ASP A 554 15.86 -0.13 -7.55
C ASP A 554 14.80 0.95 -7.24
N LYS A 555 15.04 2.20 -7.66
CA LYS A 555 14.03 3.28 -7.56
C LYS A 555 12.76 2.95 -8.36
N LYS A 556 12.88 2.45 -9.60
CA LYS A 556 11.72 2.14 -10.45
C LYS A 556 10.94 0.89 -9.97
N ARG A 557 11.61 -0.09 -9.35
CA ARG A 557 10.98 -1.28 -8.72
C ARG A 557 10.08 -0.92 -7.54
N LYS A 558 10.38 0.16 -6.82
CA LYS A 558 9.68 0.66 -5.62
C LYS A 558 8.61 1.72 -5.92
N MET A 559 8.21 1.88 -7.19
CA MET A 559 7.15 2.82 -7.55
C MET A 559 5.77 2.23 -7.23
N SER A 560 4.90 3.01 -6.60
CA SER A 560 3.64 2.53 -6.02
C SER A 560 2.65 1.87 -7.01
N TYR A 561 2.76 2.12 -8.32
CA TYR A 561 1.96 1.42 -9.35
C TYR A 561 2.65 0.18 -9.94
N VAL A 562 3.95 0.00 -9.67
CA VAL A 562 4.77 -1.15 -10.05
C VAL A 562 4.72 -2.24 -8.98
N GLU A 563 4.68 -1.84 -7.71
CA GLU A 563 4.75 -2.75 -6.56
C GLU A 563 3.73 -3.89 -6.60
N GLU A 564 4.21 -5.05 -6.18
CA GLU A 564 3.41 -6.23 -5.85
C GLU A 564 2.85 -6.03 -4.44
N CYS A 565 1.54 -6.19 -4.24
CA CYS A 565 0.90 -6.00 -2.96
C CYS A 565 0.42 -7.32 -2.38
N THR A 566 0.89 -7.65 -1.17
CA THR A 566 0.36 -8.78 -0.39
C THR A 566 -0.99 -8.36 0.20
N LEU A 567 -2.07 -9.07 -0.13
CA LEU A 567 -3.41 -8.74 0.35
C LEU A 567 -3.45 -8.82 1.89
N PRO A 568 -4.03 -7.84 2.59
CA PRO A 568 -3.95 -7.76 4.04
C PRO A 568 -4.88 -8.76 4.73
N SER A 569 -4.63 -9.06 6.00
CA SER A 569 -5.55 -9.84 6.85
C SER A 569 -6.95 -9.21 6.92
N TYR A 570 -7.98 -10.04 7.11
CA TYR A 570 -9.32 -9.53 7.37
C TYR A 570 -9.38 -8.76 8.70
N PRO A 571 -10.16 -7.67 8.78
CA PRO A 571 -10.33 -6.93 10.03
C PRO A 571 -11.06 -7.80 11.07
N ASN A 572 -10.72 -7.64 12.35
CA ASN A 572 -11.47 -8.28 13.43
C ASN A 572 -12.95 -7.87 13.35
N ASN A 573 -13.85 -8.85 13.36
CA ASN A 573 -15.30 -8.67 13.16
C ASN A 573 -15.71 -8.04 11.83
N GLY A 574 -14.96 -8.29 10.75
CA GLY A 574 -15.37 -7.95 9.39
C GLY A 574 -14.63 -8.78 8.33
N ILE A 575 -14.85 -8.41 7.07
CA ILE A 575 -14.16 -8.97 5.90
C ILE A 575 -13.91 -7.85 4.89
N TRP A 576 -12.95 -8.05 4.00
CA TRP A 576 -12.88 -7.30 2.75
C TRP A 576 -13.17 -8.24 1.58
N ARG A 577 -13.60 -7.68 0.45
CA ARG A 577 -13.76 -8.37 -0.84
C ARG A 577 -13.02 -7.61 -1.94
N LEU A 578 -12.66 -8.30 -3.00
CA LEU A 578 -12.06 -7.69 -4.17
C LEU A 578 -13.16 -7.22 -5.12
N GLU A 579 -13.04 -6.00 -5.65
CA GLU A 579 -14.05 -5.42 -6.55
C GLU A 579 -14.28 -6.27 -7.82
N ASN A 580 -13.26 -7.04 -8.22
CA ASN A 580 -13.29 -7.93 -9.40
C ASN A 580 -13.47 -9.43 -9.06
N ASP A 581 -13.77 -9.77 -7.80
CA ASP A 581 -14.04 -11.13 -7.29
C ASP A 581 -13.11 -12.24 -7.82
N SER A 582 -11.79 -12.00 -7.77
CA SER A 582 -10.77 -12.90 -8.34
C SER A 582 -10.54 -14.20 -7.53
N GLY A 583 -11.33 -14.45 -6.48
CA GLY A 583 -11.16 -15.58 -5.57
C GLY A 583 -9.93 -15.50 -4.65
N MET A 584 -9.21 -14.37 -4.65
CA MET A 584 -7.99 -14.17 -3.86
C MET A 584 -8.32 -13.71 -2.42
N GLY A 585 -7.50 -14.16 -1.45
CA GLY A 585 -7.68 -13.93 -0.03
C GLY A 585 -6.46 -13.33 0.68
N PRO A 586 -6.52 -13.15 2.01
CA PRO A 586 -5.41 -12.64 2.80
C PRO A 586 -4.07 -13.35 2.56
N GLY A 587 -3.07 -12.53 2.23
CA GLY A 587 -1.69 -12.89 1.95
C GLY A 587 -1.42 -13.51 0.58
N ASP A 588 -2.38 -13.42 -0.35
CA ASP A 588 -2.14 -13.58 -1.78
C ASP A 588 -1.40 -12.33 -2.32
N ILE A 589 -0.62 -12.46 -3.40
CA ILE A 589 -0.01 -11.30 -4.07
C ILE A 589 -0.91 -10.83 -5.21
N SER A 590 -1.27 -9.55 -5.19
CA SER A 590 -1.99 -8.84 -6.25
C SER A 590 -1.21 -7.60 -6.70
N THR A 591 -1.76 -6.83 -7.65
CA THR A 591 -1.22 -5.52 -8.03
C THR A 591 -1.54 -4.46 -6.97
N SER A 592 -0.68 -3.46 -6.82
CA SER A 592 -0.82 -2.37 -5.83
C SER A 592 -2.07 -1.49 -5.98
N ASP A 593 -2.64 -1.42 -7.18
CA ASP A 593 -3.90 -0.74 -7.55
C ASP A 593 -5.15 -1.60 -7.32
N THR A 594 -5.01 -2.82 -6.81
CA THR A 594 -6.13 -3.69 -6.43
C THR A 594 -6.99 -3.05 -5.35
N ILE A 595 -8.32 -2.99 -5.56
CA ILE A 595 -9.28 -2.40 -4.62
C ILE A 595 -9.90 -3.45 -3.70
N LEU A 596 -9.82 -3.18 -2.40
CA LEU A 596 -10.36 -3.94 -1.29
C LEU A 596 -11.59 -3.21 -0.73
N GLU A 597 -12.76 -3.84 -0.77
CA GLU A 597 -14.03 -3.32 -0.23
C GLU A 597 -14.33 -3.96 1.13
N PHE A 598 -14.19 -3.18 2.21
CA PHE A 598 -14.35 -3.60 3.59
C PHE A 598 -15.80 -3.54 4.07
N SER A 599 -16.18 -4.51 4.89
CA SER A 599 -17.51 -4.66 5.51
C SER A 599 -17.37 -5.27 6.92
N CYS A 600 -18.33 -4.98 7.79
CA CYS A 600 -18.34 -5.44 9.18
C CYS A 600 -19.48 -6.41 9.48
N ASN A 601 -19.26 -7.29 10.45
CA ASN A 601 -20.26 -8.21 10.96
C ASN A 601 -21.39 -7.44 11.67
N LYS A 602 -22.58 -8.04 11.76
CA LYS A 602 -23.72 -7.46 12.47
C LYS A 602 -23.34 -7.11 13.93
N GLY A 603 -23.67 -5.89 14.35
CA GLY A 603 -23.28 -5.36 15.67
C GLY A 603 -21.95 -4.61 15.68
N TYR A 604 -21.30 -4.44 14.52
CA TYR A 604 -20.07 -3.69 14.36
C TYR A 604 -20.19 -2.68 13.22
N LYS A 605 -19.45 -1.57 13.34
CA LYS A 605 -19.37 -0.49 12.35
C LYS A 605 -17.94 -0.22 11.91
N LEU A 606 -17.75 0.05 10.63
CA LEU A 606 -16.45 0.35 10.04
C LEU A 606 -15.92 1.69 10.57
N SER A 607 -14.63 1.73 10.93
CA SER A 607 -13.95 2.93 11.43
C SER A 607 -13.84 4.05 10.39
N SER A 608 -14.01 3.71 9.11
CA SER A 608 -14.05 4.64 7.99
C SER A 608 -15.45 4.79 7.42
N LYS A 609 -15.74 6.01 6.94
CA LYS A 609 -16.94 6.32 6.14
C LYS A 609 -16.87 5.75 4.71
N TYR A 610 -15.69 5.34 4.25
CA TYR A 610 -15.47 4.77 2.93
C TYR A 610 -15.04 3.30 3.06
N PRO A 611 -15.69 2.35 2.38
CA PRO A 611 -15.34 0.93 2.48
C PRO A 611 -14.20 0.53 1.54
N LYS A 612 -13.91 1.29 0.48
CA LYS A 612 -12.94 0.92 -0.57
C LYS A 612 -11.55 1.51 -0.33
N TYR A 613 -10.53 0.65 -0.39
CA TYR A 613 -9.12 0.97 -0.19
C TYR A 613 -8.24 0.28 -1.23
N TYR A 614 -7.17 0.93 -1.69
CA TYR A 614 -6.14 0.25 -2.49
C TYR A 614 -5.31 -0.67 -1.59
N CYS A 615 -4.89 -1.82 -2.14
CA CYS A 615 -4.04 -2.77 -1.43
C CYS A 615 -2.75 -2.11 -0.92
N SER A 616 -2.12 -1.26 -1.74
CA SER A 616 -0.95 -0.45 -1.36
C SER A 616 -1.13 0.47 -0.15
N SER A 617 -2.37 0.71 0.31
CA SER A 617 -2.69 1.58 1.47
C SER A 617 -2.66 0.84 2.82
N MET A 618 -1.84 -0.21 2.97
CA MET A 618 -1.82 -1.11 4.14
C MET A 618 -1.68 -0.42 5.50
N LEU A 619 -1.07 0.77 5.57
CA LEU A 619 -0.83 1.51 6.82
C LEU A 619 -2.09 2.14 7.43
N GLN A 620 -3.22 2.22 6.71
CA GLN A 620 -4.45 2.88 7.19
C GLN A 620 -5.74 2.12 6.81
N LEU A 621 -5.69 0.78 6.89
CA LEU A 621 -6.86 -0.07 6.63
C LEU A 621 -7.92 0.10 7.74
N PRO A 622 -9.22 0.04 7.39
CA PRO A 622 -10.29 0.27 8.35
C PRO A 622 -10.55 -0.96 9.24
N VAL A 623 -11.01 -0.72 10.46
CA VAL A 623 -11.33 -1.75 11.47
C VAL A 623 -12.81 -1.71 11.83
N CYS A 624 -13.35 -2.80 12.39
CA CYS A 624 -14.75 -2.86 12.81
C CYS A 624 -14.86 -2.62 14.33
N HIS A 625 -15.47 -1.50 14.72
CA HIS A 625 -15.74 -1.15 16.11
C HIS A 625 -17.10 -1.73 16.56
N SER A 626 -17.16 -2.25 17.78
CA SER A 626 -18.42 -2.70 18.39
C SER A 626 -19.40 -1.55 18.55
N LEU A 627 -20.64 -1.76 18.13
CA LEU A 627 -21.75 -0.82 18.34
C LEU A 627 -22.31 -0.99 19.76
N CYS A 628 -22.66 0.13 20.40
CA CYS A 628 -23.47 0.11 21.61
C CYS A 628 -24.95 -0.13 21.26
N PRO A 629 -25.68 -0.97 22.03
CA PRO A 629 -27.09 -1.22 21.77
C PRO A 629 -27.93 0.02 22.03
N ILE A 630 -28.90 0.32 21.17
CA ILE A 630 -29.83 1.45 21.38
C ILE A 630 -30.69 1.16 22.63
N PRO A 631 -30.64 2.02 23.66
CA PRO A 631 -31.43 1.83 24.87
C PRO A 631 -32.92 2.09 24.63
N ASN A 632 -33.78 1.30 25.27
CA ASN A 632 -35.23 1.42 25.12
C ASN A 632 -35.79 2.47 26.09
N PHE A 633 -36.14 3.65 25.58
CA PHE A 633 -36.69 4.75 26.37
C PHE A 633 -38.23 4.81 26.30
N PRO A 634 -38.91 5.27 27.38
CA PRO A 634 -40.36 5.46 27.34
C PRO A 634 -40.76 6.58 26.36
N PRO A 635 -41.96 6.51 25.76
CA PRO A 635 -42.45 7.51 24.80
C PRO A 635 -42.39 8.95 25.36
N GLY A 636 -41.94 9.90 24.53
CA GLY A 636 -41.75 11.30 24.92
C GLY A 636 -40.38 11.64 25.51
N THR A 637 -39.47 10.66 25.63
CA THR A 637 -38.06 10.92 25.96
C THR A 637 -37.35 11.57 24.76
N ILE A 638 -36.63 12.67 25.00
CA ILE A 638 -35.78 13.30 23.98
C ILE A 638 -34.38 12.68 24.09
N VAL A 639 -33.84 12.19 22.98
CA VAL A 639 -32.53 11.50 22.92
C VAL A 639 -31.66 12.13 21.83
N SER A 640 -30.38 12.32 22.12
CA SER A 640 -29.35 12.77 21.17
C SER A 640 -28.06 12.01 21.44
N CYS A 641 -27.42 11.49 20.40
CA CYS A 641 -26.13 10.84 20.50
C CYS A 641 -25.04 11.71 19.87
N GLN A 642 -23.84 11.64 20.43
CA GLN A 642 -22.67 12.39 20.00
C GLN A 642 -21.45 11.46 19.86
N ASP A 643 -20.57 11.72 18.91
CA ASP A 643 -19.28 11.03 18.79
C ASP A 643 -18.25 11.50 19.85
N ASP A 644 -17.04 10.96 19.77
CA ASP A 644 -15.89 11.31 20.62
C ASP A 644 -15.46 12.79 20.54
N LYS A 645 -15.94 13.52 19.53
CA LYS A 645 -15.67 14.95 19.27
C LYS A 645 -16.87 15.84 19.58
N ASN A 646 -17.94 15.29 20.15
CA ASN A 646 -19.22 15.94 20.44
C ASN A 646 -20.04 16.31 19.19
N THR A 647 -19.77 15.70 18.03
CA THR A 647 -20.58 15.82 16.80
C THR A 647 -21.85 14.99 16.95
N VAL A 648 -23.03 15.53 16.62
CA VAL A 648 -24.29 14.76 16.68
C VAL A 648 -24.28 13.63 15.64
N ILE A 649 -24.59 12.41 16.08
CA ILE A 649 -24.66 11.18 15.27
C ILE A 649 -25.99 10.45 15.49
N ASP A 650 -26.30 9.49 14.62
CA ASP A 650 -27.38 8.53 14.89
C ASP A 650 -27.03 7.70 16.14
N CYS A 651 -28.01 7.41 16.99
CA CYS A 651 -27.78 6.56 18.16
C CYS A 651 -27.50 5.09 17.77
N ALA A 652 -27.96 4.65 16.59
CA ALA A 652 -27.60 3.37 15.99
C ALA A 652 -26.10 3.25 15.64
N ASP A 653 -25.41 4.39 15.51
CA ASP A 653 -24.02 4.49 15.08
C ASP A 653 -23.02 4.61 16.24
N THR A 654 -23.49 4.50 17.49
CA THR A 654 -22.68 4.73 18.69
C THR A 654 -21.63 3.63 18.89
N VAL A 655 -20.36 4.04 18.99
CA VAL A 655 -19.18 3.18 19.22
C VAL A 655 -18.38 3.71 20.42
N SER A 656 -17.35 2.97 20.86
CA SER A 656 -16.49 3.38 21.98
C SER A 656 -16.04 4.85 21.89
N GLY A 657 -16.23 5.63 22.97
CA GLY A 657 -16.00 7.08 23.03
C GLY A 657 -17.22 7.95 22.67
N SER A 658 -18.24 7.39 22.01
CA SER A 658 -19.51 8.08 21.77
C SER A 658 -20.28 8.29 23.08
N SER A 659 -21.18 9.26 23.12
CA SER A 659 -22.06 9.51 24.26
C SER A 659 -23.53 9.60 23.86
N ILE A 660 -24.41 9.18 24.78
CA ILE A 660 -25.86 9.36 24.67
C ILE A 660 -26.33 10.34 25.73
N ILE A 661 -27.12 11.33 25.30
CA ILE A 661 -27.71 12.37 26.13
C ILE A 661 -29.22 12.22 26.00
N TYR A 662 -29.93 12.18 27.13
CA TYR A 662 -31.38 11.98 27.14
C TYR A 662 -32.08 12.81 28.21
N SER A 663 -33.31 13.24 27.92
CA SER A 663 -34.18 14.02 28.80
C SER A 663 -35.50 13.31 29.00
N CYS A 664 -35.83 13.01 30.25
CA CYS A 664 -37.00 12.21 30.63
C CYS A 664 -38.30 13.03 30.58
N PRO A 665 -39.43 12.42 30.18
CA PRO A 665 -40.73 13.08 30.16
C PRO A 665 -41.26 13.38 31.58
N GLY A 666 -42.25 14.26 31.67
CA GLY A 666 -42.91 14.61 32.94
C GLY A 666 -43.44 13.37 33.68
N GLY A 667 -43.21 13.31 34.99
CA GLY A 667 -43.51 12.13 35.81
C GLY A 667 -42.40 11.07 35.86
N TYR A 668 -41.31 11.24 35.10
CA TYR A 668 -40.14 10.35 35.14
C TYR A 668 -38.88 11.07 35.65
N LYS A 669 -37.87 10.30 36.04
CA LYS A 669 -36.52 10.73 36.46
C LYS A 669 -35.48 9.70 36.05
N THR A 670 -34.21 10.09 35.95
CA THR A 670 -33.08 9.14 35.82
C THR A 670 -32.88 8.36 37.12
N GLU A 671 -32.03 7.33 37.08
CA GLU A 671 -31.56 6.62 38.29
C GLU A 671 -30.98 7.60 39.34
N SER A 672 -30.20 8.59 38.90
CA SER A 672 -29.64 9.65 39.75
C SER A 672 -30.64 10.72 40.20
N GLY A 673 -31.93 10.55 39.89
CA GLY A 673 -33.02 11.44 40.29
C GLY A 673 -33.17 12.73 39.46
N THR A 674 -32.37 12.92 38.42
CA THR A 674 -32.38 14.12 37.56
C THR A 674 -33.43 14.03 36.46
N SER A 675 -33.73 15.15 35.80
CA SER A 675 -34.63 15.20 34.63
C SER A 675 -33.95 14.79 33.32
N SER A 676 -32.62 14.73 33.29
CA SER A 676 -31.81 14.34 32.14
C SER A 676 -30.54 13.61 32.59
N GLY A 677 -29.96 12.82 31.69
CA GLY A 677 -28.75 12.05 31.90
C GLY A 677 -27.83 12.05 30.68
N LYS A 678 -26.55 11.77 30.92
CA LYS A 678 -25.53 11.50 29.90
C LYS A 678 -24.78 10.22 30.28
N ASN A 679 -24.42 9.41 29.29
CA ASN A 679 -23.65 8.18 29.46
C ASN A 679 -22.73 7.98 28.25
N TYR A 680 -21.67 7.20 28.40
CA TYR A 680 -20.66 6.96 27.36
C TYR A 680 -20.65 5.50 26.93
N CYS A 681 -20.37 5.27 25.66
CA CYS A 681 -20.16 3.95 25.10
C CYS A 681 -18.69 3.57 25.29
N ASN A 682 -18.42 2.39 25.85
CA ASN A 682 -17.09 1.83 26.01
C ASN A 682 -17.11 0.36 25.55
N GLY A 683 -16.30 0.02 24.55
CA GLY A 683 -16.16 -1.36 24.06
C GLY A 683 -17.43 -1.99 23.45
N GLY A 684 -18.48 -1.21 23.15
CA GLY A 684 -19.80 -1.72 22.71
C GLY A 684 -20.82 -1.91 23.83
N SER A 685 -20.53 -1.44 25.05
CA SER A 685 -21.48 -1.35 26.17
C SER A 685 -21.54 0.07 26.73
N TRP A 686 -22.67 0.44 27.32
CA TRP A 686 -22.81 1.73 28.02
C TRP A 686 -22.19 1.64 29.42
N GLU A 687 -21.45 2.67 29.86
CA GLU A 687 -20.74 2.68 31.15
C GLU A 687 -21.69 2.52 32.35
N ASN A 688 -22.82 3.22 32.36
CA ASN A 688 -23.94 2.86 33.24
C ASN A 688 -24.90 1.90 32.53
N HIS A 689 -25.07 0.69 33.07
CA HIS A 689 -26.02 -0.32 32.58
C HIS A 689 -27.50 0.02 32.87
N ASN A 690 -27.78 0.82 33.90
CA ASN A 690 -29.13 1.27 34.31
C ASN A 690 -29.55 2.55 33.57
N LEU A 691 -29.30 2.61 32.26
CA LEU A 691 -29.64 3.77 31.45
C LEU A 691 -31.12 3.77 31.07
N GLY A 692 -31.90 4.65 31.68
CA GLY A 692 -33.32 4.79 31.39
C GLY A 692 -34.01 5.91 32.15
N CYS A 693 -35.30 6.06 31.89
CA CYS A 693 -36.19 6.98 32.59
C CYS A 693 -37.21 6.16 33.41
N TYR A 694 -37.25 6.40 34.71
CA TYR A 694 -38.04 5.65 35.70
C TYR A 694 -39.13 6.53 36.32
N PRO A 695 -40.31 6.00 36.69
CA PRO A 695 -41.39 6.80 37.29
C PRO A 695 -40.97 7.49 38.60
N ARG A 696 -41.49 8.70 38.84
CA ARG A 696 -41.37 9.39 40.13
C ARG A 696 -42.38 8.82 41.13
N THR A 697 -41.91 8.48 42.33
CA THR A 697 -42.75 8.09 43.48
C THR A 697 -43.40 9.32 44.12
N GLU A 698 -44.64 9.19 44.61
CA GLU A 698 -45.58 10.28 44.94
C GLU A 698 -45.26 11.16 46.17
N SER A 699 -44.01 11.21 46.66
CA SER A 699 -43.66 11.84 47.94
C SER A 699 -43.07 13.26 47.87
N GLU A 700 -42.87 13.85 46.69
CA GLU A 700 -42.21 15.17 46.54
C GLU A 700 -42.93 16.12 45.56
N SER A 701 -43.84 16.93 46.08
CA SER A 701 -44.51 18.03 45.38
C SER A 701 -44.06 19.41 45.89
N THR A 702 -43.22 20.09 45.07
CA THR A 702 -43.26 21.53 44.64
C THR A 702 -43.80 22.65 45.56
N PRO A 703 -43.49 23.95 45.28
CA PRO A 703 -42.24 24.57 44.79
C PRO A 703 -41.91 25.93 45.49
N THR A 704 -40.83 26.63 45.10
CA THR A 704 -40.83 28.12 44.96
C THR A 704 -39.59 28.64 44.21
N PRO A 705 -39.68 29.69 43.37
CA PRO A 705 -38.54 30.26 42.64
C PRO A 705 -37.97 31.54 43.29
N LYS A 706 -36.66 31.79 43.14
CA LYS A 706 -36.05 33.12 43.37
C LYS A 706 -34.95 33.46 42.37
N GLU A 707 -34.76 34.77 42.25
CA GLU A 707 -34.23 35.54 41.11
C GLU A 707 -32.73 35.45 40.81
N ILE A 708 -32.45 35.93 39.60
CA ILE A 708 -31.17 36.38 39.03
C ILE A 708 -30.43 37.35 39.97
N ASN A 709 -29.11 37.17 40.15
CA ASN A 709 -28.17 38.25 39.84
C ASN A 709 -26.71 37.84 39.65
N SER A 710 -26.03 38.63 38.82
CA SER A 710 -24.60 38.52 38.50
C SER A 710 -23.73 39.31 39.48
N LYS A 711 -22.52 38.83 39.77
CA LYS A 711 -21.26 39.59 39.51
C LYS A 711 -19.98 38.83 39.88
N SER A 712 -18.96 39.14 39.08
CA SER A 712 -17.55 38.71 39.14
C SER A 712 -16.84 39.02 40.47
N SER A 713 -15.85 38.17 40.84
CA SER A 713 -14.52 38.68 41.22
C SER A 713 -13.38 37.65 41.01
N THR A 714 -12.42 38.04 40.16
CA THR A 714 -10.96 37.78 40.22
C THR A 714 -10.41 36.40 40.62
N ALA A 715 -9.80 35.70 39.66
CA ALA A 715 -8.68 34.78 39.90
C ALA A 715 -7.34 35.52 39.71
N ASN A 716 -6.34 35.23 40.54
CA ASN A 716 -4.97 35.75 40.37
C ASN A 716 -4.14 34.76 39.53
N ALA A 717 -3.35 35.28 38.60
CA ALA A 717 -2.72 34.49 37.54
C ALA A 717 -1.33 33.91 37.90
N MET A 718 -0.98 32.79 37.28
CA MET A 718 0.41 32.51 36.87
C MET A 718 0.47 31.86 35.47
N LYS A 719 0.82 32.71 34.49
CA LYS A 719 1.49 32.42 33.20
C LYS A 719 0.97 31.25 32.33
N ASP A 720 0.07 31.60 31.42
CA ASP A 720 -0.11 30.90 30.15
C ASP A 720 0.76 31.51 29.01
N PRO A 721 0.92 30.81 27.87
CA PRO A 721 1.63 31.32 26.69
C PRO A 721 0.99 32.57 26.07
N ILE A 722 1.70 33.22 25.14
CA ILE A 722 1.22 34.40 24.42
C ILE A 722 -0.03 34.05 23.61
N VAL A 723 -1.20 34.40 24.14
CA VAL A 723 -2.46 34.35 23.41
C VAL A 723 -2.46 35.49 22.39
N VAL A 724 -2.35 35.14 21.11
CA VAL A 724 -2.61 36.08 20.01
C VAL A 724 -4.10 36.42 20.04
N ASP A 725 -4.40 37.71 20.21
CA ASP A 725 -5.78 38.22 20.28
C ASP A 725 -6.53 37.92 18.97
N THR A 726 -7.74 37.39 19.10
CA THR A 726 -8.54 36.90 17.97
C THR A 726 -9.43 37.99 17.39
N THR A 727 -8.88 39.19 17.18
CA THR A 727 -9.55 40.32 16.52
C THR A 727 -9.44 40.24 14.99
N GLY A 728 -9.99 39.18 14.41
CA GLY A 728 -10.50 39.16 13.03
C GLY A 728 -9.53 39.24 11.84
N VAL A 729 -8.21 39.33 12.04
CA VAL A 729 -7.23 39.40 10.94
C VAL A 729 -6.70 38.02 10.56
N ASN A 730 -6.63 37.76 9.25
CA ASN A 730 -6.11 36.53 8.67
C ASN A 730 -4.60 36.67 8.41
N VAL A 731 -3.79 35.75 8.94
CA VAL A 731 -2.32 35.72 8.76
C VAL A 731 -1.96 34.54 7.86
N MET A 732 -1.58 34.83 6.62
CA MET A 732 -1.16 33.84 5.62
C MET A 732 0.34 33.65 5.68
N CYS A 733 0.82 32.41 5.65
CA CYS A 733 2.24 32.08 5.72
C CYS A 733 2.62 31.04 4.69
N THR A 734 3.77 31.19 4.04
CA THR A 734 4.20 30.29 2.98
C THR A 734 5.26 29.33 3.50
N TYR A 735 5.03 28.03 3.35
CA TYR A 735 6.02 26.98 3.57
C TYR A 735 6.51 26.45 2.23
N ALA A 736 7.72 26.86 1.85
CA ALA A 736 8.41 26.39 0.66
C ALA A 736 9.21 25.11 0.94
N SER A 737 8.87 24.03 0.25
CA SER A 737 9.30 22.66 0.55
C SER A 737 10.82 22.46 0.52
N TRP A 738 11.50 23.15 -0.40
CA TRP A 738 12.96 23.07 -0.55
C TRP A 738 13.73 23.60 0.67
N TRP A 739 13.10 24.32 1.60
CA TRP A 739 13.75 24.73 2.84
C TRP A 739 14.01 23.57 3.81
N SER A 740 13.35 22.43 3.65
CA SER A 740 13.67 21.21 4.42
C SER A 740 15.10 20.72 4.14
N TYR A 741 15.65 20.92 2.93
CA TYR A 741 17.07 20.65 2.62
C TYR A 741 18.04 21.56 3.38
N HIS A 742 17.56 22.69 3.93
CA HIS A 742 18.31 23.60 4.79
C HIS A 742 17.97 23.43 6.28
N GLY A 743 17.31 22.32 6.64
CA GLY A 743 16.96 21.99 8.03
C GLY A 743 15.75 22.76 8.57
N VAL A 744 14.91 23.36 7.73
CA VAL A 744 13.68 24.06 8.13
C VAL A 744 12.47 23.20 7.78
N ASN A 745 11.98 22.48 8.78
CA ASN A 745 10.91 21.49 8.65
C ASN A 745 9.55 22.05 9.08
N PRO A 746 8.42 21.41 8.71
CA PRO A 746 7.10 21.80 9.19
C PRO A 746 6.99 21.84 10.73
N GLU A 747 7.66 20.93 11.43
CA GLU A 747 7.58 20.79 12.89
C GLU A 747 8.23 21.95 13.66
N ASP A 748 9.19 22.63 13.03
CA ASP A 748 9.89 23.81 13.55
C ASP A 748 8.97 25.06 13.56
N PHE A 749 7.85 24.98 12.84
CA PHE A 749 6.86 26.04 12.75
C PHE A 749 5.88 26.00 13.94
N GLU A 750 5.72 27.13 14.64
CA GLU A 750 4.72 27.29 15.71
C GLU A 750 3.31 27.55 15.12
N PRO A 751 2.39 26.58 15.12
CA PRO A 751 1.16 26.66 14.33
C PRO A 751 0.16 27.71 14.81
N SER A 752 0.36 28.35 15.97
CA SER A 752 -0.45 29.48 16.42
C SER A 752 -0.08 30.81 15.75
N LEU A 753 1.06 30.92 15.07
CA LEU A 753 1.52 32.18 14.46
C LEU A 753 0.75 32.58 13.19
N CYS A 754 0.12 31.63 12.50
CA CYS A 754 -0.60 31.88 11.25
C CYS A 754 -2.01 31.27 11.29
N THR A 755 -2.96 31.90 10.60
CA THR A 755 -4.31 31.34 10.44
C THR A 755 -4.37 30.39 9.25
N HIS A 756 -3.57 30.64 8.21
CA HIS A 756 -3.46 29.77 7.04
C HIS A 756 -1.98 29.58 6.65
N ILE A 757 -1.66 28.41 6.10
CA ILE A 757 -0.37 28.10 5.46
C ILE A 757 -0.60 27.73 3.99
N THR A 758 0.22 28.23 3.06
CA THR A 758 0.35 27.66 1.71
C THR A 758 1.56 26.74 1.67
N TYR A 759 1.41 25.58 1.01
CA TYR A 759 2.52 24.65 0.76
C TYR A 759 3.01 24.79 -0.68
N ASP A 760 4.25 25.22 -0.84
CA ASP A 760 4.85 25.59 -2.12
C ASP A 760 5.94 24.56 -2.49
N TYR A 761 5.79 23.72 -3.51
CA TYR A 761 4.68 23.62 -4.48
C TYR A 761 4.38 22.17 -4.86
N VAL A 762 3.20 21.95 -5.43
CA VAL A 762 2.90 20.78 -6.29
C VAL A 762 3.12 21.14 -7.76
N GLY A 763 3.61 20.19 -8.56
CA GLY A 763 3.81 20.36 -9.99
C GLY A 763 2.56 20.06 -10.82
N ILE A 764 2.64 20.32 -12.13
CA ILE A 764 1.59 19.98 -13.12
C ILE A 764 2.21 19.25 -14.32
N ASN A 765 1.47 18.32 -14.91
CA ASN A 765 1.79 17.61 -16.16
C ASN A 765 1.19 18.28 -17.41
N GLY A 766 1.73 17.99 -18.59
CA GLY A 766 1.22 18.46 -19.89
C GLY A 766 -0.22 18.02 -20.23
N THR A 767 -0.69 16.96 -19.56
CA THR A 767 -2.03 16.37 -19.56
C THR A 767 -3.02 17.12 -18.65
N GLY A 768 -2.54 18.01 -17.77
CA GLY A 768 -3.35 18.85 -16.89
C GLY A 768 -3.43 18.40 -15.44
N ASP A 769 -3.13 17.13 -15.15
CA ASP A 769 -3.09 16.59 -13.79
C ASP A 769 -1.91 17.12 -12.95
N LEU A 770 -2.11 17.18 -11.63
CA LEU A 770 -1.08 17.50 -10.66
C LEU A 770 -0.09 16.34 -10.50
N ARG A 771 1.20 16.67 -10.36
CA ARG A 771 2.28 15.74 -10.05
C ARG A 771 3.01 16.17 -8.78
N VAL A 772 3.54 15.20 -8.05
CA VAL A 772 4.50 15.48 -6.97
C VAL A 772 5.76 16.12 -7.58
N GLN A 773 6.36 17.08 -6.87
CA GLN A 773 7.55 17.78 -7.38
C GLN A 773 8.84 17.13 -6.88
N ASP A 774 8.89 16.73 -5.61
CA ASP A 774 9.99 15.98 -5.01
C ASP A 774 9.42 14.81 -4.19
N GLU A 775 9.28 13.63 -4.82
CA GLU A 775 8.66 12.46 -4.18
C GLU A 775 9.33 12.06 -2.85
N THR A 776 10.66 12.18 -2.77
CA THR A 776 11.46 11.83 -1.57
C THR A 776 11.03 12.66 -0.37
N LEU A 777 10.76 13.93 -0.59
CA LEU A 777 10.55 14.96 0.42
C LEU A 777 9.05 15.18 0.67
N ASP A 778 8.27 15.34 -0.39
CA ASP A 778 6.82 15.55 -0.34
C ASP A 778 6.06 14.31 0.17
N LEU A 779 6.50 13.08 -0.16
CA LEU A 779 5.85 11.81 0.23
C LEU A 779 6.57 11.08 1.37
N GLY A 780 7.88 11.26 1.50
CA GLY A 780 8.71 10.71 2.57
C GLY A 780 9.08 9.23 2.37
N GLU A 781 10.10 8.78 3.10
CA GLU A 781 10.38 7.35 3.27
C GLU A 781 9.49 6.74 4.38
N PHE A 782 9.45 5.41 4.46
CA PHE A 782 8.60 4.69 5.41
C PHE A 782 8.87 5.11 6.87
N ASN A 783 7.78 5.33 7.61
CA ASN A 783 7.67 5.71 9.04
C ASN A 783 7.71 7.21 9.42
N GLU A 784 8.36 8.11 8.67
CA GLU A 784 8.37 9.55 9.03
C GLU A 784 7.21 10.35 8.43
N GLY A 785 6.76 9.95 7.23
CA GLY A 785 5.72 10.63 6.46
C GLY A 785 6.21 11.90 5.78
N GLY A 786 5.87 12.07 4.51
CA GLY A 786 6.32 13.22 3.72
C GLY A 786 5.80 14.57 4.17
N LEU A 787 6.44 15.61 3.65
CA LEU A 787 6.14 17.00 4.01
C LEU A 787 4.67 17.38 3.78
N TYR A 788 3.99 16.82 2.76
CA TYR A 788 2.54 17.03 2.57
C TYR A 788 1.69 16.60 3.77
N ARG A 789 2.06 15.52 4.46
CA ARG A 789 1.36 15.09 5.69
C ARG A 789 1.86 15.84 6.91
N ARG A 790 3.17 16.10 7.01
CA ARG A 790 3.79 16.82 8.13
C ARG A 790 3.25 18.26 8.26
N ILE A 791 3.12 18.99 7.14
CA ILE A 791 2.54 20.34 7.13
C ILE A 791 1.05 20.35 7.52
N THR A 792 0.24 19.41 7.03
CA THR A 792 -1.20 19.36 7.37
C THR A 792 -1.44 18.81 8.77
N ASN A 793 -0.52 18.02 9.32
CA ASN A 793 -0.49 17.58 10.71
C ASN A 793 -0.24 18.72 11.72
N LEU A 794 0.23 19.91 11.30
CA LEU A 794 0.27 21.08 12.19
C LEU A 794 -1.13 21.48 12.69
N LYS A 795 -2.19 21.09 11.97
CA LYS A 795 -3.59 21.21 12.42
C LYS A 795 -3.94 20.31 13.61
N VAL A 796 -3.06 19.38 14.01
CA VAL A 796 -3.16 18.66 15.28
C VAL A 796 -2.88 19.58 16.45
N LYS A 797 -1.83 20.42 16.35
CA LYS A 797 -1.46 21.44 17.35
C LYS A 797 -2.45 22.63 17.33
N ASN A 798 -2.78 23.18 16.16
CA ASN A 798 -3.77 24.26 16.01
C ASN A 798 -4.98 23.83 15.16
N LYS A 799 -6.09 23.48 15.81
CA LYS A 799 -7.34 23.05 15.12
C LYS A 799 -8.00 24.14 14.25
N ARG A 800 -7.61 25.41 14.41
CA ARG A 800 -8.11 26.54 13.59
C ARG A 800 -7.24 26.82 12.36
N LEU A 801 -6.02 26.29 12.31
CA LEU A 801 -5.14 26.43 11.16
C LEU A 801 -5.76 25.80 9.91
N LYS A 802 -5.61 26.48 8.78
CA LYS A 802 -5.91 25.98 7.44
C LYS A 802 -4.62 25.79 6.66
N VAL A 803 -4.53 24.77 5.83
CA VAL A 803 -3.35 24.50 5.00
C VAL A 803 -3.79 24.26 3.57
N LEU A 804 -3.35 25.10 2.65
CA LEU A 804 -3.66 25.05 1.22
C LEU A 804 -2.46 24.47 0.46
N LEU A 805 -2.73 23.70 -0.58
CA LEU A 805 -1.69 23.26 -1.52
C LEU A 805 -1.50 24.35 -2.57
N SER A 806 -0.29 24.89 -2.74
CA SER A 806 0.01 25.85 -3.80
C SER A 806 0.51 25.13 -5.05
N VAL A 807 -0.01 25.55 -6.20
CA VAL A 807 0.37 24.99 -7.51
C VAL A 807 0.81 26.11 -8.44
N GLY A 808 2.08 26.07 -8.86
CA GLY A 808 2.70 27.08 -9.70
C GLY A 808 4.08 27.52 -9.21
N GLY A 809 4.29 28.83 -9.19
CA GLY A 809 5.55 29.47 -8.79
C GLY A 809 6.53 29.69 -9.94
N SER A 810 7.51 30.56 -9.71
CA SER A 810 8.49 31.02 -10.70
C SER A 810 9.41 29.91 -11.25
N LYS A 811 9.51 28.76 -10.57
CA LYS A 811 10.29 27.59 -11.01
C LYS A 811 9.46 26.54 -11.75
N SER A 812 8.13 26.59 -11.69
CA SER A 812 7.24 25.70 -12.46
C SER A 812 6.70 26.36 -13.74
N SER A 813 6.97 27.65 -13.95
CA SER A 813 6.30 28.54 -14.88
C SER A 813 6.77 28.39 -16.34
N ASN A 814 6.56 27.20 -16.92
CA ASN A 814 6.19 27.20 -18.33
C ASN A 814 4.80 27.86 -18.43
N ALA A 815 4.75 29.20 -18.56
CA ALA A 815 3.48 29.94 -18.59
C ALA A 815 2.51 29.42 -19.67
N SER A 816 3.04 28.87 -20.77
CA SER A 816 2.22 28.22 -21.80
C SER A 816 1.51 26.95 -21.33
N LEU A 817 2.02 26.25 -20.30
CA LEU A 817 1.37 25.09 -19.70
C LEU A 817 0.04 25.49 -19.04
N PHE A 818 0.03 26.52 -18.20
CA PHE A 818 -1.21 27.04 -17.61
C PHE A 818 -2.18 27.56 -18.68
N SER A 819 -1.70 28.33 -19.67
CA SER A 819 -2.53 28.77 -20.81
C SER A 819 -3.20 27.57 -21.51
N ASN A 820 -2.42 26.53 -21.82
CA ASN A 820 -2.90 25.32 -22.50
C ASN A 820 -3.90 24.51 -21.65
N ILE A 821 -3.73 24.48 -20.32
CA ILE A 821 -4.65 23.77 -19.41
C ILE A 821 -5.95 24.55 -19.23
N ALA A 822 -5.88 25.87 -19.03
CA ALA A 822 -7.04 26.74 -18.85
C ALA A 822 -7.90 26.85 -20.12
N ALA A 823 -7.28 26.76 -21.30
CA ALA A 823 -7.97 26.76 -22.60
C ALA A 823 -8.64 25.41 -22.94
N ASP A 824 -8.18 24.29 -22.36
CA ASP A 824 -8.66 22.94 -22.70
C ASP A 824 -9.59 22.38 -21.60
N ALA A 825 -10.80 22.00 -22.00
CA ALA A 825 -11.82 21.50 -21.07
C ALA A 825 -11.46 20.15 -20.42
N ALA A 826 -10.79 19.25 -21.15
CA ALA A 826 -10.36 17.95 -20.63
C ALA A 826 -9.17 18.11 -19.68
N LYS A 827 -8.19 18.95 -20.03
CA LYS A 827 -7.05 19.25 -19.14
C LYS A 827 -7.49 19.98 -17.87
N THR A 828 -8.42 20.94 -17.98
CA THR A 828 -9.03 21.57 -16.79
C THR A 828 -9.74 20.53 -15.91
N ALA A 829 -10.42 19.54 -16.49
CA ALA A 829 -11.05 18.47 -15.71
C ALA A 829 -10.01 17.56 -15.04
N ALA A 830 -8.93 17.18 -15.73
CA ALA A 830 -7.82 16.43 -15.16
C ALA A 830 -7.15 17.18 -13.99
N PHE A 831 -6.95 18.49 -14.13
CA PHE A 831 -6.46 19.38 -13.08
C PHE A 831 -7.38 19.35 -11.86
N ILE A 832 -8.68 19.59 -12.03
CA ILE A 832 -9.65 19.64 -10.92
C ILE A 832 -9.75 18.28 -10.22
N ASN A 833 -9.76 17.18 -10.96
CA ASN A 833 -9.85 15.82 -10.41
C ASN A 833 -8.60 15.46 -9.60
N SER A 834 -7.40 15.75 -10.12
CA SER A 834 -6.14 15.48 -9.42
C SER A 834 -5.93 16.41 -8.22
N ALA A 835 -6.24 17.71 -8.34
CA ALA A 835 -6.25 18.64 -7.20
C ALA A 835 -7.20 18.16 -6.08
N SER A 836 -8.42 17.75 -6.45
CA SER A 836 -9.39 17.18 -5.51
C SER A 836 -8.88 15.89 -4.85
N HIS A 837 -8.10 15.08 -5.56
CA HIS A 837 -7.45 13.89 -5.00
C HIS A 837 -6.36 14.27 -4.00
N PHE A 838 -5.41 15.14 -4.36
CA PHE A 838 -4.35 15.61 -3.47
C PHE A 838 -4.91 16.21 -2.17
N ILE A 839 -5.93 17.05 -2.25
CA ILE A 839 -6.58 17.68 -1.09
C ILE A 839 -7.17 16.61 -0.15
N ARG A 840 -7.92 15.63 -0.68
CA ARG A 840 -8.49 14.53 0.13
C ARG A 840 -7.43 13.59 0.72
N THR A 841 -6.39 13.29 -0.04
CA THR A 841 -5.34 12.33 0.33
C THR A 841 -4.44 12.89 1.43
N TYR A 842 -3.93 14.11 1.26
CA TYR A 842 -2.97 14.73 2.18
C TYR A 842 -3.61 15.67 3.22
N LYS A 843 -4.94 15.82 3.21
CA LYS A 843 -5.73 16.61 4.18
C LYS A 843 -5.45 18.12 4.12
N PHE A 844 -5.21 18.66 2.93
CA PHE A 844 -5.30 20.11 2.72
C PHE A 844 -6.75 20.61 2.90
N ASP A 845 -6.92 21.90 3.14
CA ASP A 845 -8.23 22.57 3.24
C ASP A 845 -8.63 23.31 1.96
N GLY A 846 -7.73 23.37 0.96
CA GLY A 846 -7.93 24.12 -0.27
C GLY A 846 -6.72 24.13 -1.19
N LEU A 847 -6.78 24.98 -2.23
CA LEU A 847 -5.77 25.15 -3.27
C LEU A 847 -5.45 26.64 -3.45
N ASP A 848 -4.17 26.97 -3.61
CA ASP A 848 -3.72 28.29 -4.08
C ASP A 848 -3.21 28.18 -5.52
N ILE A 849 -3.62 29.11 -6.38
CA ILE A 849 -3.16 29.18 -7.78
C ILE A 849 -2.08 30.24 -7.91
N ASP A 850 -0.81 29.83 -8.02
CA ASP A 850 0.35 30.72 -8.22
C ASP A 850 0.80 30.70 -9.69
N TRP A 851 -0.11 31.08 -10.60
CA TRP A 851 0.25 31.21 -12.02
C TRP A 851 1.07 32.48 -12.21
N TYR A 852 2.37 32.29 -12.49
CA TYR A 852 3.36 33.33 -12.76
C TYR A 852 3.66 33.50 -14.27
N TYR A 853 3.03 34.38 -15.05
CA TYR A 853 1.78 35.12 -14.84
C TYR A 853 0.85 34.93 -16.06
N PRO A 854 -0.50 34.97 -15.90
CA PRO A 854 -1.42 34.97 -17.04
C PRO A 854 -1.28 36.28 -17.83
N LYS A 855 -1.31 36.17 -19.16
CA LYS A 855 -1.24 37.33 -20.07
C LYS A 855 -2.65 37.86 -20.36
N LEU A 856 -2.77 39.05 -20.96
CA LEU A 856 -4.05 39.58 -21.45
C LEU A 856 -4.82 38.56 -22.33
N SER A 857 -4.13 37.75 -23.13
CA SER A 857 -4.73 36.68 -23.94
C SER A 857 -5.36 35.54 -23.12
N ASP A 858 -4.98 35.38 -21.86
CA ASP A 858 -5.45 34.33 -20.97
C ASP A 858 -6.67 34.75 -20.13
N GLU A 859 -7.05 36.03 -20.06
CA GLU A 859 -8.06 36.56 -19.12
C GLU A 859 -9.35 35.71 -19.07
N ILE A 860 -9.96 35.46 -20.24
CA ILE A 860 -11.20 34.69 -20.35
C ILE A 860 -11.00 33.23 -19.87
N ASN A 861 -9.86 32.62 -20.23
CA ASN A 861 -9.56 31.24 -19.88
C ASN A 861 -9.24 31.10 -18.40
N TYR A 862 -8.45 32.02 -17.83
CA TYR A 862 -8.08 32.03 -16.42
C TYR A 862 -9.32 32.18 -15.52
N ILE A 863 -10.20 33.13 -15.82
CA ILE A 863 -11.45 33.28 -15.07
C ILE A 863 -12.38 32.07 -15.23
N THR A 864 -12.43 31.46 -16.42
CA THR A 864 -13.21 30.24 -16.66
C THR A 864 -12.65 29.04 -15.88
N PHE A 865 -11.32 28.93 -15.81
CA PHE A 865 -10.60 27.92 -15.04
C PHE A 865 -10.88 28.08 -13.53
N LEU A 866 -10.68 29.27 -12.96
CA LEU A 866 -10.98 29.56 -11.56
C LEU A 866 -12.46 29.26 -11.21
N ARG A 867 -13.42 29.62 -12.07
CA ARG A 867 -14.85 29.29 -11.87
C ARG A 867 -15.11 27.78 -11.83
N LYS A 868 -14.47 27.00 -12.71
CA LYS A 868 -14.63 25.54 -12.73
C LYS A 868 -14.08 24.91 -11.45
N ILE A 869 -12.95 25.39 -10.93
CA ILE A 869 -12.39 24.94 -9.64
C ILE A 869 -13.34 25.29 -8.49
N ARG A 870 -13.75 26.57 -8.38
CA ARG A 870 -14.69 27.06 -7.36
C ARG A 870 -15.99 26.25 -7.30
N ASN A 871 -16.58 25.97 -8.47
CA ASN A 871 -17.81 25.18 -8.59
C ASN A 871 -17.67 23.75 -8.05
N GLU A 872 -16.48 23.13 -8.09
CA GLU A 872 -16.24 21.83 -7.45
C GLU A 872 -15.95 22.00 -5.96
N PHE A 873 -15.14 23.00 -5.60
CA PHE A 873 -14.68 23.22 -4.23
C PHE A 873 -15.83 23.62 -3.29
N ASP A 874 -16.84 24.35 -3.78
CA ASP A 874 -18.07 24.67 -3.04
C ASP A 874 -18.85 23.43 -2.60
N LYS A 875 -18.84 22.36 -3.41
CA LYS A 875 -19.51 21.09 -3.05
C LYS A 875 -18.81 20.37 -1.89
N GLN A 876 -17.55 20.68 -1.65
CA GLN A 876 -16.68 20.01 -0.66
C GLN A 876 -16.37 20.90 0.55
N GLY A 877 -16.66 22.21 0.48
CA GLY A 877 -16.30 23.19 1.51
C GLY A 877 -14.80 23.53 1.53
N TRP A 878 -14.12 23.47 0.39
CA TRP A 878 -12.69 23.78 0.27
C TRP A 878 -12.43 25.25 -0.07
N LEU A 879 -11.27 25.74 0.35
CA LEU A 879 -10.79 27.09 0.08
C LEU A 879 -10.13 27.18 -1.30
N LEU A 880 -10.25 28.33 -1.96
CA LEU A 880 -9.59 28.65 -3.22
C LEU A 880 -9.05 30.08 -3.18
N SER A 881 -7.73 30.20 -3.22
CA SER A 881 -7.02 31.48 -3.33
C SER A 881 -6.17 31.54 -4.61
N ALA A 882 -5.59 32.71 -4.88
CA ALA A 882 -4.55 32.84 -5.88
C ALA A 882 -3.46 33.80 -5.41
N SER A 883 -2.21 33.45 -5.73
CA SER A 883 -1.06 34.32 -5.58
C SER A 883 -0.83 35.07 -6.90
N VAL A 884 -0.64 36.39 -6.82
CA VAL A 884 -0.68 37.30 -7.98
C VAL A 884 0.45 38.32 -7.98
N ARG A 885 0.74 38.87 -9.16
CA ARG A 885 1.69 39.97 -9.34
C ARG A 885 1.31 41.19 -8.49
N SER A 886 2.32 41.95 -8.04
CA SER A 886 2.16 43.24 -7.36
C SER A 886 1.21 44.19 -8.09
N ASP A 887 1.26 44.19 -9.42
CA ASP A 887 0.44 45.03 -10.29
C ASP A 887 -0.45 44.21 -11.23
N PRO A 888 -1.76 44.49 -11.33
CA PRO A 888 -2.64 43.85 -12.31
C PRO A 888 -2.53 44.43 -13.74
N GLU A 889 -1.87 45.57 -13.97
CA GLU A 889 -1.72 46.16 -15.31
C GLU A 889 -0.98 45.22 -16.29
N ASP A 890 -1.46 45.19 -17.54
CA ASP A 890 -1.00 44.31 -18.63
C ASP A 890 -1.02 42.79 -18.35
N THR A 891 -1.79 42.34 -17.35
CA THR A 891 -1.97 40.92 -17.01
C THR A 891 -3.32 40.35 -17.49
N GLY A 892 -3.49 39.03 -17.38
CA GLY A 892 -4.78 38.34 -17.55
C GLY A 892 -5.70 38.37 -16.32
N TYR A 893 -5.49 39.29 -15.37
CA TYR A 893 -6.29 39.37 -14.15
C TYR A 893 -7.52 40.27 -14.31
N ASP A 894 -8.72 39.69 -14.22
CA ASP A 894 -9.95 40.47 -13.95
C ASP A 894 -10.22 40.46 -12.45
N ALA A 895 -9.78 41.51 -11.76
CA ALA A 895 -9.92 41.64 -10.31
C ALA A 895 -11.40 41.61 -9.85
N ILE A 896 -12.35 42.16 -10.62
CA ILE A 896 -13.78 42.16 -10.29
C ILE A 896 -14.37 40.74 -10.34
N LYS A 897 -14.00 39.95 -11.34
CA LYS A 897 -14.42 38.55 -11.48
C LYS A 897 -13.68 37.69 -10.43
N MET A 898 -12.37 37.86 -10.23
CA MET A 898 -11.58 37.14 -9.22
C MET A 898 -12.09 37.39 -7.80
N ASN A 899 -12.40 38.64 -7.44
CA ASN A 899 -12.97 39.02 -6.13
C ASN A 899 -14.29 38.31 -5.80
N LYS A 900 -15.04 37.85 -6.82
CA LYS A 900 -16.27 37.05 -6.65
C LYS A 900 -16.01 35.55 -6.56
N ILE A 901 -14.88 35.06 -7.05
CA ILE A 901 -14.56 33.62 -7.18
C ILE A 901 -13.65 33.15 -6.05
N LEU A 902 -12.60 33.90 -5.74
CA LEU A 902 -11.57 33.51 -4.78
C LEU A 902 -11.99 33.90 -3.36
N ASP A 903 -11.57 33.12 -2.36
CA ASP A 903 -11.79 33.43 -0.95
C ASP A 903 -10.98 34.67 -0.53
N TRP A 904 -9.70 34.73 -0.95
CA TRP A 904 -8.82 35.91 -0.91
C TRP A 904 -7.80 35.87 -2.08
N ILE A 905 -7.05 36.95 -2.23
CA ILE A 905 -5.96 37.10 -3.20
C ILE A 905 -4.69 37.53 -2.44
N THR A 906 -3.60 36.77 -2.63
CA THR A 906 -2.28 37.07 -2.07
C THR A 906 -1.48 37.87 -3.10
N ILE A 907 -1.21 39.13 -2.81
CA ILE A 907 -0.44 40.01 -3.70
C ILE A 907 1.04 39.86 -3.35
N ASN A 908 1.85 39.42 -4.31
CA ASN A 908 3.30 39.26 -4.17
C ASN A 908 3.97 40.63 -4.26
N THR A 909 3.93 41.39 -3.16
CA THR A 909 4.49 42.74 -3.01
C THR A 909 5.99 42.76 -2.70
N PHE A 910 6.72 41.73 -3.13
CA PHE A 910 8.16 41.57 -2.97
C PHE A 910 8.83 41.40 -4.35
N ASP A 911 10.16 41.26 -4.38
CA ASP A 911 10.97 41.23 -5.61
C ASP A 911 10.73 42.44 -6.54
N MET A 912 10.44 43.61 -5.96
CA MET A 912 10.25 44.86 -6.71
C MET A 912 11.57 45.41 -7.28
N TYR A 913 12.69 45.08 -6.63
CA TYR A 913 14.05 45.38 -7.08
C TYR A 913 14.89 44.09 -7.03
N GLY A 914 15.78 43.92 -8.00
CA GLY A 914 16.55 42.69 -8.18
C GLY A 914 17.74 42.86 -9.11
N SER A 915 18.40 41.77 -9.48
CA SER A 915 19.61 41.77 -10.32
C SER A 915 19.44 42.43 -11.70
N TRP A 916 18.19 42.63 -12.14
CA TRP A 916 17.79 43.35 -13.36
C TRP A 916 17.67 44.88 -13.19
N SER A 917 17.68 45.40 -11.96
CA SER A 917 17.58 46.82 -11.67
C SER A 917 18.89 47.56 -12.02
N SER A 918 18.81 48.84 -12.41
CA SER A 918 20.01 49.68 -12.65
C SER A 918 20.54 50.37 -11.38
N TYR A 919 19.73 50.38 -10.33
CA TYR A 919 19.98 51.10 -9.07
C TYR A 919 19.56 50.23 -7.88
N THR A 920 20.11 50.52 -6.70
CA THR A 920 19.69 49.91 -5.44
C THR A 920 18.26 50.33 -5.08
N GLY A 921 17.41 49.39 -4.70
CA GLY A 921 16.11 49.68 -4.12
C GLY A 921 15.71 48.59 -3.13
N ASN A 922 14.79 48.88 -2.21
CA ASN A 922 14.28 47.86 -1.31
C ASN A 922 13.17 47.05 -2.00
N HIS A 923 13.42 45.75 -2.19
CA HIS A 923 12.55 44.84 -2.94
C HIS A 923 11.12 44.67 -2.35
N ASN A 924 10.85 45.18 -1.14
CA ASN A 924 9.54 45.14 -0.48
C ASN A 924 9.26 46.48 0.23
N ALA A 925 9.59 47.64 -0.35
CA ALA A 925 9.32 48.96 0.24
C ALA A 925 7.83 49.17 0.60
N LEU A 926 7.50 49.79 1.74
CA LEU A 926 6.10 50.09 2.07
C LEU A 926 5.56 51.22 1.20
N TYR A 927 6.31 52.31 1.13
CA TYR A 927 6.03 53.50 0.30
C TYR A 927 7.17 53.71 -0.70
N PRO A 928 6.94 54.45 -1.79
CA PRO A 928 8.02 54.84 -2.68
C PRO A 928 8.87 55.97 -2.08
N SER A 929 10.09 56.12 -2.57
CA SER A 929 11.03 57.20 -2.22
C SER A 929 10.95 58.36 -3.21
N SER A 930 11.23 59.57 -2.74
CA SER A 930 11.32 60.79 -3.54
C SER A 930 12.34 60.72 -4.67
N VAL A 931 13.40 59.91 -4.54
CA VAL A 931 14.47 59.76 -5.55
C VAL A 931 14.15 58.77 -6.69
N GLU A 932 13.12 57.93 -6.55
CA GLU A 932 12.72 56.95 -7.57
C GLU A 932 12.07 57.62 -8.79
N TYR A 933 12.09 56.96 -9.95
CA TYR A 933 11.39 57.44 -11.14
C TYR A 933 9.87 57.38 -10.96
N GLU A 934 9.15 58.23 -11.69
CA GLU A 934 7.68 58.32 -11.57
C GLU A 934 6.97 56.99 -11.88
N TRP A 935 7.51 56.17 -12.79
CA TRP A 935 6.98 54.83 -13.00
C TRP A 935 7.19 53.94 -11.77
N GLU A 936 8.39 53.90 -11.20
CA GLU A 936 8.70 53.08 -10.02
C GLU A 936 7.83 53.47 -8.83
N LYS A 937 7.63 54.78 -8.59
CA LYS A 937 6.76 55.32 -7.54
C LYS A 937 5.32 54.78 -7.59
N ASN A 938 4.82 54.51 -8.80
CA ASN A 938 3.45 54.08 -9.03
C ASN A 938 3.28 52.55 -9.11
N HIS A 939 4.37 51.75 -9.06
CA HIS A 939 4.32 50.28 -9.26
C HIS A 939 5.16 49.46 -8.26
N LEU A 940 6.26 50.01 -7.71
CA LEU A 940 7.28 49.30 -6.94
C LEU A 940 7.23 49.56 -5.42
N SER A 941 6.02 49.64 -4.84
CA SER A 941 5.82 49.66 -3.39
C SER A 941 4.61 48.83 -2.97
N VAL A 942 4.57 48.39 -1.71
CA VAL A 942 3.38 47.73 -1.12
C VAL A 942 2.16 48.65 -1.22
N HIS A 943 2.33 49.95 -0.98
CA HIS A 943 1.25 50.93 -1.06
C HIS A 943 0.69 51.10 -2.48
N SER A 944 1.55 51.22 -3.50
CA SER A 944 1.11 51.34 -4.89
C SER A 944 0.43 50.06 -5.37
N ALA A 945 1.00 48.89 -5.07
CA ALA A 945 0.40 47.58 -5.37
C ALA A 945 -1.01 47.44 -4.76
N ALA A 946 -1.18 47.81 -3.49
CA ALA A 946 -2.48 47.80 -2.83
C ALA A 946 -3.48 48.76 -3.53
N ASN A 947 -3.07 49.99 -3.85
CA ASN A 947 -3.93 50.94 -4.56
C ASN A 947 -4.32 50.44 -5.97
N ASN A 948 -3.39 49.86 -6.72
CA ASN A 948 -3.62 49.42 -8.09
C ASN A 948 -4.62 48.24 -8.12
N TRP A 949 -4.50 47.28 -7.18
CA TRP A 949 -5.49 46.22 -7.01
C TRP A 949 -6.85 46.71 -6.49
N LEU A 950 -6.90 47.70 -5.60
CA LEU A 950 -8.16 48.33 -5.18
C LEU A 950 -8.85 49.05 -6.36
N ASN A 951 -8.10 49.79 -7.16
CA ASN A 951 -8.59 50.49 -8.35
C ASN A 951 -9.09 49.52 -9.43
N ALA A 952 -8.43 48.36 -9.58
CA ALA A 952 -8.87 47.27 -10.45
C ALA A 952 -10.17 46.58 -9.96
N GLY A 953 -10.56 46.77 -8.69
CA GLY A 953 -11.84 46.30 -8.14
C GLY A 953 -11.75 45.15 -7.13
N LEU A 954 -10.58 44.84 -6.58
CA LEU A 954 -10.44 43.95 -5.42
C LEU A 954 -10.96 44.65 -4.14
N THR A 955 -11.65 43.92 -3.25
CA THR A 955 -12.09 44.49 -1.97
C THR A 955 -11.04 44.29 -0.87
N ARG A 956 -10.89 45.29 0.02
CA ARG A 956 -9.90 45.29 1.12
C ARG A 956 -9.93 44.02 1.98
N ASN A 957 -11.12 43.48 2.24
CA ASN A 957 -11.30 42.27 3.06
C ASN A 957 -10.91 40.95 2.37
N LYS A 958 -10.56 40.99 1.08
CA LYS A 958 -10.03 39.85 0.29
C LYS A 958 -8.58 40.06 -0.15
N MET A 959 -7.98 41.18 0.23
CA MET A 959 -6.60 41.52 -0.11
C MET A 959 -5.65 41.05 1.00
N VAL A 960 -4.66 40.25 0.62
CA VAL A 960 -3.51 39.90 1.48
C VAL A 960 -2.25 40.50 0.85
N LEU A 961 -1.50 41.27 1.63
CA LEU A 961 -0.25 41.91 1.21
C LEU A 961 0.94 41.14 1.78
N SER A 962 1.96 40.88 0.95
CA SER A 962 3.07 40.02 1.32
C SER A 962 4.24 40.78 1.97
N VAL A 963 4.74 40.23 3.08
CA VAL A 963 5.91 40.75 3.80
C VAL A 963 7.07 39.77 3.67
N ALA A 964 8.20 40.23 3.13
CA ALA A 964 9.35 39.38 2.84
C ALA A 964 10.30 39.23 4.05
N PHE A 965 10.56 38.00 4.49
CA PHE A 965 11.56 37.69 5.52
C PHE A 965 12.95 37.36 4.93
N TYR A 966 13.33 38.11 3.90
CA TYR A 966 14.64 38.09 3.25
C TYR A 966 15.01 39.50 2.80
N GLY A 967 16.22 39.66 2.27
CA GLY A 967 16.67 40.87 1.58
C GLY A 967 17.28 40.52 0.23
N ILE A 968 17.41 41.55 -0.60
CA ILE A 968 18.05 41.48 -1.93
C ILE A 968 19.27 42.40 -1.94
N SER A 969 20.37 41.91 -2.52
CA SER A 969 21.68 42.54 -2.44
C SER A 969 22.27 42.95 -3.79
N PHE A 970 23.08 44.01 -3.73
CA PHE A 970 23.74 44.62 -4.87
C PHE A 970 25.21 44.88 -4.58
N THR A 971 26.03 44.83 -5.62
CA THR A 971 27.35 45.47 -5.62
C THR A 971 27.19 46.87 -6.23
N LEU A 972 27.53 47.89 -5.45
CA LEU A 972 27.52 49.29 -5.85
C LEU A 972 28.55 49.55 -6.95
N LYS A 973 28.31 50.57 -7.78
CA LYS A 973 29.30 51.05 -8.76
C LYS A 973 30.35 51.97 -8.12
N ASN A 974 30.02 52.57 -6.98
CA ASN A 974 30.87 53.46 -6.20
C ASN A 974 30.48 53.32 -4.72
N SER A 975 31.40 52.90 -3.86
CA SER A 975 31.15 52.70 -2.42
C SER A 975 30.73 53.98 -1.68
N SER A 976 31.06 55.16 -2.20
CA SER A 976 30.62 56.46 -1.68
C SER A 976 29.17 56.81 -2.06
N GLN A 977 28.51 56.01 -2.90
CA GLN A 977 27.10 56.16 -3.29
C GLN A 977 26.34 54.92 -2.81
N HIS A 978 25.84 54.98 -1.58
CA HIS A 978 25.30 53.83 -0.84
C HIS A 978 23.87 54.06 -0.29
N THR A 979 23.17 55.09 -0.77
CA THR A 979 21.76 55.36 -0.45
C THR A 979 20.82 54.54 -1.33
N ILE A 980 19.51 54.59 -1.06
CA ILE A 980 18.48 54.19 -2.06
C ILE A 980 18.75 54.89 -3.40
N HIS A 981 18.42 54.20 -4.49
CA HIS A 981 18.62 54.59 -5.88
C HIS A 981 20.09 54.90 -6.28
N SER A 982 21.07 54.27 -5.61
CA SER A 982 22.48 54.34 -5.99
C SER A 982 22.81 53.41 -7.18
N PRO A 983 23.66 53.80 -8.14
CA PRO A 983 23.98 52.96 -9.29
C PRO A 983 24.70 51.66 -8.90
N ILE A 984 24.24 50.53 -9.44
CA ILE A 984 24.86 49.21 -9.19
C ILE A 984 25.81 48.80 -10.33
N SER A 985 26.70 47.85 -10.04
CA SER A 985 27.59 47.20 -11.00
C SER A 985 27.31 45.70 -11.14
N GLY A 986 26.52 45.12 -10.24
CA GLY A 986 26.09 43.72 -10.29
C GLY A 986 25.44 43.26 -9.00
N ILE A 987 25.37 41.94 -8.83
CA ILE A 987 24.77 41.26 -7.68
C ILE A 987 25.64 41.43 -6.42
N GLY A 988 25.02 41.52 -5.24
CA GLY A 988 25.71 41.66 -3.96
C GLY A 988 26.05 40.33 -3.28
N PRO A 989 26.31 40.35 -1.96
CA PRO A 989 26.48 39.12 -1.17
C PRO A 989 25.18 38.34 -1.08
N GLY A 990 25.20 37.02 -1.28
CA GLY A 990 24.00 36.17 -1.25
C GLY A 990 24.15 34.95 -2.15
N ASP A 991 23.03 34.43 -2.64
CA ASP A 991 23.01 33.47 -3.74
C ASP A 991 23.23 34.14 -5.12
N ASP A 992 23.07 33.38 -6.20
CA ASP A 992 23.22 33.85 -7.59
C ASP A 992 22.21 34.97 -8.00
N ASN A 993 21.24 35.33 -7.15
CA ASN A 993 20.31 36.45 -7.34
C ASN A 993 20.51 37.57 -6.30
N GLY A 994 21.45 37.43 -5.37
CA GLY A 994 21.67 38.35 -4.25
C GLY A 994 20.67 38.15 -3.11
N PHE A 995 20.03 36.98 -3.02
CA PHE A 995 19.09 36.65 -1.95
C PHE A 995 19.83 36.43 -0.62
N LEU A 996 19.32 37.03 0.45
CA LEU A 996 19.84 36.90 1.81
C LEU A 996 18.69 36.61 2.79
N ARG A 997 18.74 35.49 3.53
CA ARG A 997 17.72 35.21 4.55
C ARG A 997 17.82 36.21 5.69
N TYR A 998 16.69 36.57 6.30
CA TYR A 998 16.69 37.46 7.48
C TYR A 998 17.61 36.96 8.61
N SER A 999 17.66 35.63 8.83
CA SER A 999 18.58 35.02 9.80
C SER A 999 20.06 35.22 9.45
N GLU A 1000 20.43 35.14 8.16
CA GLU A 1000 21.80 35.41 7.70
C GLU A 1000 22.15 36.88 7.86
N ILE A 1001 21.22 37.79 7.54
CA ILE A 1001 21.36 39.24 7.77
C ILE A 1001 21.62 39.54 9.26
N CYS A 1002 20.89 38.88 10.16
CA CYS A 1002 21.07 39.05 11.60
C CYS A 1002 22.37 38.44 12.15
N ILE A 1003 22.89 37.36 11.55
CA ILE A 1003 24.07 36.64 12.08
C ILE A 1003 25.38 37.12 11.43
N ASN A 1004 25.42 37.18 10.10
CA ASN A 1004 26.65 37.33 9.32
C ASN A 1004 26.98 38.79 8.98
N TYR A 1005 26.00 39.70 9.00
CA TYR A 1005 26.13 41.09 8.57
C TYR A 1005 25.86 42.08 9.73
N LYS A 1006 26.48 41.80 10.89
CA LYS A 1006 26.39 42.63 12.11
C LYS A 1006 27.33 43.83 12.08
N ASP A 1007 28.38 43.76 11.25
CA ASP A 1007 29.43 44.76 11.08
C ASP A 1007 29.17 45.72 9.90
N TYR A 1008 28.06 45.53 9.18
CA TYR A 1008 27.59 46.43 8.14
C TYR A 1008 26.90 47.64 8.75
N ASN A 1009 27.05 48.81 8.13
CA ASN A 1009 26.34 50.02 8.54
C ASN A 1009 24.85 49.85 8.20
N GLU A 1010 23.99 49.92 9.21
CA GLU A 1010 22.55 49.84 9.04
C GLU A 1010 21.92 51.24 8.96
N VAL A 1011 21.01 51.42 8.02
CA VAL A 1011 20.26 52.67 7.82
C VAL A 1011 18.77 52.36 7.78
N TRP A 1012 18.01 53.14 8.52
CA TRP A 1012 16.55 53.22 8.40
C TRP A 1012 16.21 54.24 7.30
N ASP A 1013 15.44 53.82 6.30
CA ASP A 1013 14.87 54.73 5.31
C ASP A 1013 13.46 55.15 5.76
N ASP A 1014 13.31 56.42 6.09
CA ASP A 1014 12.05 56.94 6.63
C ASP A 1014 11.01 57.32 5.56
N GLU A 1015 11.39 57.34 4.27
CA GLU A 1015 10.39 57.46 3.20
C GLU A 1015 9.77 56.09 2.94
N GLN A 1016 10.60 55.08 2.64
CA GLN A 1016 10.16 53.73 2.28
C GLN A 1016 9.72 52.87 3.48
N LYS A 1017 9.99 53.32 4.72
CA LYS A 1017 9.73 52.62 6.00
C LYS A 1017 10.33 51.22 6.06
N VAL A 1018 11.60 51.11 5.66
CA VAL A 1018 12.37 49.86 5.57
C VAL A 1018 13.83 50.10 5.94
N SER A 1019 14.60 49.03 6.13
CA SER A 1019 16.03 49.11 6.42
C SER A 1019 16.87 48.68 5.22
N TYR A 1020 18.08 49.23 5.13
CA TYR A 1020 19.13 48.68 4.30
C TYR A 1020 20.46 48.65 5.06
N LYS A 1021 21.38 47.83 4.58
CA LYS A 1021 22.73 47.71 5.13
C LYS A 1021 23.76 47.84 4.04
N TYR A 1022 24.89 48.46 4.36
CA TYR A 1022 26.02 48.59 3.43
C TYR A 1022 27.38 48.51 4.12
N LYS A 1023 28.38 48.04 3.36
CA LYS A 1023 29.78 48.05 3.73
C LYS A 1023 30.62 47.97 2.46
N ASP A 1024 31.60 48.85 2.34
CA ASP A 1024 32.44 49.00 1.14
C ASP A 1024 31.57 49.15 -0.12
N ASP A 1025 31.71 48.26 -1.11
CA ASP A 1025 30.90 48.24 -2.33
C ASP A 1025 29.65 47.36 -2.22
N LYS A 1026 29.33 46.79 -1.05
CA LYS A 1026 28.20 45.87 -0.85
C LYS A 1026 27.02 46.55 -0.17
N TRP A 1027 25.83 46.31 -0.70
CA TRP A 1027 24.57 46.89 -0.23
C TRP A 1027 23.46 45.84 -0.25
N PHE A 1028 22.51 45.88 0.70
CA PHE A 1028 21.28 45.08 0.61
C PHE A 1028 20.09 45.75 1.32
N GLY A 1029 18.92 45.65 0.71
CA GLY A 1029 17.64 46.14 1.23
C GLY A 1029 16.85 45.00 1.83
N TYR A 1030 16.30 45.20 3.03
CA TYR A 1030 15.60 44.14 3.77
C TYR A 1030 14.52 44.70 4.71
N ASN A 1031 13.75 43.80 5.33
CA ASN A 1031 12.81 44.15 6.38
C ASN A 1031 13.42 43.97 7.77
N SER A 1032 13.68 45.07 8.47
CA SER A 1032 13.94 45.05 9.91
C SER A 1032 12.65 44.78 10.70
N LYS A 1033 12.78 44.48 11.99
CA LYS A 1033 11.62 44.27 12.89
C LYS A 1033 10.63 45.44 12.84
N ASP A 1034 11.13 46.67 12.80
CA ASP A 1034 10.30 47.88 12.81
C ASP A 1034 9.60 48.09 11.46
N ALA A 1035 10.26 47.74 10.34
CA ALA A 1035 9.63 47.71 9.02
C ALA A 1035 8.45 46.72 8.96
N VAL A 1036 8.61 45.52 9.53
CA VAL A 1036 7.53 44.52 9.64
C VAL A 1036 6.40 45.05 10.52
N TRP A 1037 6.72 45.65 11.67
CA TRP A 1037 5.71 46.21 12.57
C TRP A 1037 4.87 47.30 11.90
N ILE A 1038 5.52 48.27 11.23
CA ILE A 1038 4.86 49.40 10.55
C ILE A 1038 3.98 48.95 9.38
N LYS A 1039 4.29 47.82 8.74
CA LYS A 1039 3.46 47.25 7.65
C LYS A 1039 2.22 46.51 8.13
N VAL A 1040 2.23 46.04 9.37
CA VAL A 1040 1.16 45.22 9.96
C VAL A 1040 0.23 46.07 10.85
N SER A 1041 0.70 47.24 11.30
CA SER A 1041 -0.08 48.25 12.04
C SER A 1041 -0.94 49.14 11.12
#